data_AF-I7JIU8-F1
#
_entry.id   AF-I7JIU8-F1
#
_cell.length_a   1.000
_cell.length_b   1.000
_cell.length_c   1.000
_cell.angle_alpha   90.00
_cell.angle_beta   90.00
_cell.angle_gamma   90.00
#
_symmetry.space_group_name_H-M   'P 1'
#
loop_
_entity.id
_entity.type
_entity.pdbx_description
1 polymer ?
#
loop_
_entity_poly.entity_id
_entity_poly.type
_entity_poly.pdbx_seq_one_letter_code
_entity_poly.pdbx_strand_id
1 'polypeptide(L)'
;MKKILIAMIISTLGATFAQAAEPLLQDGKKTLYQRVLSTPECSITQTIGQKGKPVPAFSRYYIYEKKSENGAEWLNVGADPYGKTLGWLEESCTIPWNLQMTLTFTNPANRDRLLFFKNKEDLEAVMSAAKPADEYANIKKNLDTDGKSEKIISIEPKEPVDFQKNFYLLPILQGEEVMNNDGFYQRVLEVASVSKKEEKPKEPEPKPDPKAQPSKLTEFKAAVVFVIDSTISMDPYINKTREAVRELYKQIEKDDLLDQVKFGLVAFRSSTEAVPDLEYTSKMYVNPNEVKDGKDFMDKVASLKQAKVSSKEFNEDSYAGINQALNDINWNDFGARYIVLITDAGAIDGNNPLSSTGFGAQQLRQEAQHKGVAIYTLHLKTQAGSKNHQEAESQYNELSFNDYLNKSLYYPVNAGDVNEFSQKVSLLSKALSEQVKLAYTGEMSAGSSMSSESKNTTKPEEASEEDKMVEDSALLGKAMRLAYLGRTNNQKAPSFFKAWISDRDFSKPDIPTAEVRVLLSKEQLSDLSEVVKKISDAATQGLLAPDDMFKQLRSVAAAMGQDPEKIKEGTTTKIADLGLLGEYLDGLPYKSQISNIDEETWKNMGSLQQEKFIMDLQKKLRLYAKYNEDSSRWIPLNPDSDPKDHVYPVLLEALP
;
A
#
# COMPACT_ATOMS: atom_id res chain seq x y z
N MET A 1 46.49 22.06 77.88
CA MET A 1 45.30 22.39 77.08
C MET A 1 45.56 21.96 75.63
N LYS A 2 45.04 20.81 75.20
CA LYS A 2 45.20 20.26 73.84
C LYS A 2 43.79 20.07 73.27
N LYS A 3 43.48 20.75 72.16
CA LYS A 3 42.29 20.48 71.34
C LYS A 3 42.69 19.48 70.26
N ILE A 4 42.04 18.32 70.25
CA ILE A 4 42.14 17.30 69.18
C ILE A 4 40.88 17.45 68.33
N LEU A 5 41.09 17.64 67.03
CA LEU A 5 40.08 17.74 65.99
C LEU A 5 39.88 16.35 65.39
N ILE A 6 38.65 15.84 65.40
CA ILE A 6 38.27 14.57 64.77
C ILE A 6 37.80 14.87 63.35
N ALA A 7 38.45 14.27 62.35
CA ALA A 7 38.01 14.25 60.96
C ALA A 7 37.27 12.94 60.68
N MET A 8 36.05 13.03 60.18
CA MET A 8 35.19 11.92 59.81
C MET A 8 35.25 11.77 58.28
N ILE A 9 35.77 10.63 57.80
CA ILE A 9 35.82 10.28 56.37
C ILE A 9 34.52 9.57 56.02
N ILE A 10 33.73 10.17 55.13
CA ILE A 10 32.54 9.57 54.51
C ILE A 10 32.99 9.01 53.17
N SER A 11 33.01 7.68 53.03
CA SER A 11 33.20 6.99 51.75
C SER A 11 31.86 6.90 51.02
N THR A 12 31.72 7.66 49.94
CA THR A 12 30.63 7.53 48.96
C THR A 12 30.95 6.38 48.01
N LEU A 13 30.19 5.27 48.10
CA LEU A 13 30.09 4.29 47.02
C LEU A 13 29.29 4.93 45.87
N GLY A 14 29.97 5.33 44.80
CA GLY A 14 29.32 5.66 43.54
C GLY A 14 28.87 4.38 42.85
N ALA A 15 27.56 4.16 42.74
CA ALA A 15 27.02 3.20 41.81
C ALA A 15 27.23 3.74 40.38
N THR A 16 28.20 3.19 39.67
CA THR A 16 28.28 3.33 38.21
C THR A 16 27.09 2.59 37.62
N PHE A 17 26.08 3.32 37.17
CA PHE A 17 25.12 2.78 36.20
C PHE A 17 25.93 2.43 34.95
N ALA A 18 26.09 1.14 34.67
CA ALA A 18 26.62 0.69 33.39
C ALA A 18 25.62 1.14 32.32
N GLN A 19 26.02 2.12 31.51
CA GLN A 19 25.27 2.52 30.33
C GLN A 19 25.20 1.27 29.43
N ALA A 20 23.98 0.88 29.05
CA ALA A 20 23.80 -0.24 28.14
C ALA A 20 24.61 0.04 26.85
N ALA A 21 25.32 -0.96 26.35
CA ALA A 21 26.08 -0.79 25.10
C ALA A 21 25.10 -0.40 23.98
N GLU A 22 25.46 0.56 23.14
CA GLU A 22 24.67 0.94 21.97
C GLU A 22 25.18 0.19 20.73
N PRO A 23 24.32 -0.13 19.76
CA PRO A 23 24.77 -0.65 18.48
C PRO A 23 25.65 0.37 17.73
N LEU A 24 26.46 -0.12 16.79
CA LEU A 24 27.26 0.70 15.89
C LEU A 24 26.37 1.54 14.98
N LEU A 25 26.71 2.82 14.81
CA LEU A 25 26.05 3.72 13.85
C LEU A 25 26.44 3.39 12.41
N GLN A 26 25.52 3.60 11.48
CA GLN A 26 25.82 3.56 10.05
C GLN A 26 26.76 4.70 9.66
N ASP A 27 27.57 4.47 8.63
CA ASP A 27 28.52 5.47 8.15
C ASP A 27 27.78 6.75 7.71
N GLY A 28 28.21 7.89 8.25
CA GLY A 28 27.60 9.19 7.96
C GLY A 28 26.25 9.45 8.64
N LYS A 29 25.76 8.52 9.48
CA LYS A 29 24.51 8.63 10.24
C LYS A 29 24.79 8.86 11.74
N LYS A 30 23.88 9.55 12.41
CA LYS A 30 23.93 9.92 13.84
C LYS A 30 22.91 9.15 14.68
N THR A 31 21.84 8.65 14.05
CA THR A 31 20.71 8.00 14.72
C THR A 31 20.42 6.61 14.18
N LEU A 32 20.87 6.29 12.96
CA LEU A 32 20.66 4.96 12.37
C LEU A 32 21.78 3.99 12.74
N TYR A 33 21.38 2.88 13.34
CA TYR A 33 22.27 1.76 13.64
C TYR A 33 22.51 0.83 12.44
N GLN A 34 23.68 0.22 12.39
CA GLN A 34 24.04 -0.82 11.43
C GLN A 34 23.20 -2.07 11.71
N ARG A 35 22.68 -2.65 10.64
CA ARG A 35 21.82 -3.83 10.69
C ARG A 35 22.24 -4.85 9.65
N VAL A 36 22.03 -6.11 9.99
CA VAL A 36 22.17 -7.23 9.07
C VAL A 36 20.95 -8.12 9.12
N LEU A 37 20.76 -8.87 8.05
CA LEU A 37 19.79 -9.93 7.94
C LEU A 37 20.53 -11.27 7.93
N SER A 38 20.06 -12.23 8.72
CA SER A 38 20.58 -13.61 8.66
C SER A 38 20.19 -14.28 7.35
N THR A 39 21.04 -15.18 6.85
CA THR A 39 20.67 -16.14 5.79
C THR A 39 20.35 -17.51 6.41
N PRO A 40 19.77 -18.46 5.66
CA PRO A 40 19.60 -19.86 6.08
C PRO A 40 20.83 -20.53 6.71
N GLU A 41 22.03 -20.10 6.30
CA GLU A 41 23.29 -20.70 6.73
C GLU A 41 23.79 -20.15 8.08
N CYS A 42 23.17 -19.08 8.59
CA CYS A 42 23.63 -18.43 9.81
C CYS A 42 23.42 -19.28 11.06
N SER A 43 24.45 -19.29 11.91
CA SER A 43 24.39 -19.85 13.26
C SER A 43 25.05 -18.90 14.25
N ILE A 44 24.38 -18.62 15.36
CA ILE A 44 24.86 -17.71 16.40
C ILE A 44 25.65 -18.48 17.47
N THR A 45 26.83 -17.97 17.84
CA THR A 45 27.69 -18.55 18.87
C THR A 45 27.96 -17.54 20.01
N GLN A 46 28.10 -18.02 21.24
CA GLN A 46 28.49 -17.15 22.37
C GLN A 46 29.99 -16.82 22.34
N THR A 47 30.80 -17.69 21.72
CA THR A 47 32.25 -17.53 21.64
C THR A 47 32.70 -17.92 20.24
N ILE A 48 33.47 -17.04 19.60
CA ILE A 48 34.03 -17.26 18.26
C ILE A 48 34.83 -18.58 18.25
N GLY A 49 34.65 -19.38 17.20
CA GLY A 49 35.28 -20.70 17.06
C GLY A 49 34.55 -21.87 17.73
N GLN A 50 33.44 -21.63 18.45
CA GLN A 50 32.56 -22.69 18.96
C GLN A 50 31.37 -22.95 18.03
N LYS A 51 30.75 -24.13 18.17
CA LYS A 51 29.56 -24.50 17.41
C LYS A 51 28.36 -23.60 17.78
N GLY A 52 27.84 -22.88 16.80
CA GLY A 52 26.66 -22.03 16.96
C GLY A 52 25.34 -22.78 16.91
N LYS A 53 24.25 -22.07 17.28
CA LYS A 53 22.87 -22.51 17.08
C LYS A 53 22.29 -21.85 15.82
N PRO A 54 21.61 -22.59 14.93
CA PRO A 54 20.94 -21.98 13.78
C PRO A 54 19.98 -20.89 14.23
N VAL A 55 19.96 -19.78 13.48
CA VAL A 55 19.00 -18.69 13.69
C VAL A 55 17.96 -18.69 12.57
N PRO A 56 16.75 -18.15 12.80
CA PRO A 56 15.78 -18.02 11.72
C PRO A 56 16.36 -17.14 10.61
N ALA A 57 16.21 -17.56 9.35
CA ALA A 57 16.61 -16.78 8.20
C ALA A 57 15.85 -15.44 8.15
N PHE A 58 16.53 -14.41 7.63
CA PHE A 58 16.02 -13.06 7.46
C PHE A 58 15.51 -12.43 8.76
N SER A 59 16.12 -12.80 9.89
CA SER A 59 15.93 -12.06 11.14
C SER A 59 16.81 -10.82 11.10
N ARG A 60 16.24 -9.66 11.45
CA ARG A 60 17.02 -8.44 11.62
C ARG A 60 17.86 -8.55 12.89
N TYR A 61 19.11 -8.14 12.78
CA TYR A 61 20.03 -7.99 13.90
C TYR A 61 20.70 -6.63 13.87
N TYR A 62 20.89 -6.04 15.04
CA TYR A 62 21.68 -4.83 15.25
C TYR A 62 23.12 -5.22 15.57
N ILE A 63 24.09 -4.56 14.94
CA ILE A 63 25.52 -4.84 15.16
C ILE A 63 26.03 -4.01 16.33
N TYR A 64 26.54 -4.65 17.38
CA TYR A 64 27.14 -4.01 18.55
C TYR A 64 28.66 -3.93 18.46
N GLU A 65 29.29 -4.91 17.82
CA GLU A 65 30.74 -4.98 17.67
C GLU A 65 31.10 -5.74 16.40
N LYS A 66 32.23 -5.38 15.77
CA LYS A 66 32.85 -6.15 14.68
C LYS A 66 34.23 -6.63 15.11
N LYS A 67 34.58 -7.88 14.79
CA LYS A 67 35.85 -8.47 15.17
C LYS A 67 36.36 -9.45 14.12
N SER A 68 37.60 -9.24 13.67
CA SER A 68 38.33 -10.19 12.83
C SER A 68 39.02 -11.25 13.70
N GLU A 69 38.61 -12.51 13.60
CA GLU A 69 39.21 -13.61 14.35
C GLU A 69 39.06 -14.94 13.60
N ASN A 70 40.08 -15.80 13.68
CA ASN A 70 40.14 -17.08 12.95
C ASN A 70 39.98 -16.98 11.43
N GLY A 71 40.39 -15.86 10.82
CA GLY A 71 40.35 -15.65 9.37
C GLY A 71 38.96 -15.30 8.81
N ALA A 72 37.99 -15.00 9.68
CA ALA A 72 36.67 -14.51 9.30
C ALA A 72 36.32 -13.23 10.08
N GLU A 73 35.41 -12.45 9.52
CA GLU A 73 34.80 -11.30 10.19
C GLU A 73 33.59 -11.76 10.99
N TRP A 74 33.49 -11.31 12.24
CA TRP A 74 32.42 -11.66 13.15
C TRP A 74 31.68 -10.41 13.62
N LEU A 75 30.36 -10.54 13.74
CA LEU A 75 29.45 -9.50 14.17
C LEU A 75 28.85 -9.89 15.53
N ASN A 76 29.12 -9.13 16.58
CA ASN A 76 28.36 -9.26 17.82
C ASN A 76 27.01 -8.59 17.62
N VAL A 77 25.92 -9.34 17.81
CA VAL A 77 24.59 -8.92 17.40
C VAL A 77 23.58 -8.97 18.53
N GLY A 78 22.58 -8.08 18.49
CA GLY A 78 21.37 -8.13 19.31
C GLY A 78 20.10 -8.10 18.45
N ALA A 79 18.98 -8.56 19.00
CA ALA A 79 17.68 -8.55 18.29
C ALA A 79 17.09 -7.14 18.15
N ASP A 80 17.46 -6.24 19.06
CA ASP A 80 16.97 -4.87 19.18
C ASP A 80 18.12 -3.92 19.59
N PRO A 81 17.93 -2.59 19.57
CA PRO A 81 18.96 -1.64 19.93
C PRO A 81 19.07 -1.38 21.45
N TYR A 82 18.42 -2.17 22.31
CA TYR A 82 18.28 -1.87 23.76
C TYR A 82 19.41 -2.46 24.64
N GLY A 83 20.54 -2.82 24.04
CA GLY A 83 21.77 -3.20 24.74
C GLY A 83 21.94 -4.69 25.05
N LYS A 84 20.97 -5.53 24.69
CA LYS A 84 21.07 -6.98 24.89
C LYS A 84 21.67 -7.65 23.65
N THR A 85 22.88 -8.18 23.81
CA THR A 85 23.53 -8.98 22.77
C THR A 85 23.13 -10.45 22.88
N LEU A 86 23.02 -11.11 21.73
CA LEU A 86 22.65 -12.51 21.58
C LEU A 86 23.86 -13.41 21.30
N GLY A 87 24.95 -12.85 20.79
CA GLY A 87 26.18 -13.57 20.45
C GLY A 87 26.82 -13.07 19.16
N TRP A 88 27.66 -13.91 18.56
CA TRP A 88 28.42 -13.64 17.36
C TRP A 88 27.86 -14.39 16.16
N LEU A 89 27.69 -13.70 15.05
CA LEU A 89 27.44 -14.24 13.72
C LEU A 89 28.67 -14.04 12.83
N GLU A 90 28.95 -14.96 11.93
CA GLU A 90 29.95 -14.74 10.88
C GLU A 90 29.36 -13.77 9.84
N GLU A 91 30.08 -12.71 9.48
CA GLU A 91 29.56 -11.67 8.56
C GLU A 91 29.20 -12.27 7.18
N SER A 92 29.94 -13.29 6.73
CA SER A 92 29.75 -13.99 5.45
C SER A 92 28.36 -14.64 5.31
N CYS A 93 27.74 -15.05 6.43
CA CYS A 93 26.40 -15.61 6.41
C CYS A 93 25.31 -14.53 6.41
N THR A 94 25.66 -13.25 6.50
CA THR A 94 24.70 -12.16 6.66
C THR A 94 24.58 -11.29 5.40
N ILE A 95 23.50 -10.52 5.31
CA ILE A 95 23.32 -9.47 4.31
C ILE A 95 23.24 -8.13 5.03
N PRO A 96 24.13 -7.16 4.71
CA PRO A 96 24.00 -5.79 5.18
C PRO A 96 22.65 -5.20 4.76
N TRP A 97 21.93 -4.61 5.71
CA TRP A 97 20.59 -4.08 5.46
C TRP A 97 20.40 -2.72 6.13
N ASN A 98 20.99 -1.71 5.50
CA ASN A 98 21.02 -0.36 6.03
C ASN A 98 19.74 0.43 5.70
N LEU A 99 19.11 0.12 4.56
CA LEU A 99 17.84 0.68 4.12
C LEU A 99 16.72 -0.24 4.60
N GLN A 100 15.92 0.19 5.59
CA GLN A 100 14.81 -0.61 6.14
C GLN A 100 13.60 -0.62 5.19
N MET A 101 13.81 -0.98 3.93
CA MET A 101 12.79 -1.07 2.90
C MET A 101 12.64 -2.49 2.38
N THR A 102 11.44 -2.78 1.89
CA THR A 102 11.11 -4.02 1.21
C THR A 102 10.21 -3.75 0.03
N LEU A 103 10.34 -4.59 -0.98
CA LEU A 103 9.38 -4.67 -2.07
C LEU A 103 8.26 -5.65 -1.72
N THR A 104 7.10 -5.39 -2.31
CA THR A 104 5.95 -6.28 -2.34
C THR A 104 5.54 -6.49 -3.79
N PHE A 105 5.15 -7.70 -4.16
CA PHE A 105 4.76 -8.00 -5.53
C PHE A 105 3.41 -7.33 -5.83
N THR A 106 3.31 -6.63 -6.95
CA THR A 106 1.98 -6.20 -7.45
C THR A 106 1.22 -7.40 -8.01
N ASN A 107 -0.08 -7.26 -8.27
CA ASN A 107 -0.84 -8.38 -8.84
C ASN A 107 -0.48 -8.58 -10.34
N PRO A 108 -0.07 -9.77 -10.78
CA PRO A 108 0.34 -10.00 -12.17
C PRO A 108 -0.83 -10.15 -13.15
N ALA A 109 -2.07 -9.79 -12.77
CA ALA A 109 -3.24 -9.99 -13.63
C ALA A 109 -3.19 -9.23 -14.97
N ASN A 110 -2.63 -8.02 -14.98
CA ASN A 110 -2.58 -7.11 -16.13
C ASN A 110 -1.16 -6.88 -16.68
N ARG A 111 -0.17 -7.62 -16.18
CA ARG A 111 1.24 -7.48 -16.58
C ARG A 111 1.93 -8.84 -16.61
N ASP A 112 3.17 -8.87 -17.07
CA ASP A 112 3.97 -10.06 -17.01
C ASP A 112 4.52 -10.32 -15.60
N ARG A 113 4.72 -11.61 -15.26
CA ARG A 113 5.39 -12.00 -14.01
C ARG A 113 6.82 -11.45 -14.00
N LEU A 114 7.26 -10.96 -12.86
CA LEU A 114 8.59 -10.41 -12.66
C LEU A 114 9.65 -11.53 -12.73
N LEU A 115 10.69 -11.33 -13.54
CA LEU A 115 11.86 -12.20 -13.62
C LEU A 115 12.99 -11.68 -12.73
N PHE A 116 13.66 -12.60 -12.04
CA PHE A 116 14.82 -12.32 -11.20
C PHE A 116 16.11 -12.72 -11.94
N PHE A 117 16.84 -11.73 -12.43
CA PHE A 117 18.07 -11.91 -13.18
C PHE A 117 19.24 -12.21 -12.26
N LYS A 118 20.15 -13.07 -12.72
CA LYS A 118 21.36 -13.44 -11.96
C LYS A 118 22.33 -12.28 -11.83
N ASN A 119 22.54 -11.55 -12.92
CA ASN A 119 23.49 -10.44 -13.01
C ASN A 119 22.81 -9.18 -13.54
N LYS A 120 23.39 -8.02 -13.24
CA LYS A 120 22.89 -6.72 -13.68
C LYS A 120 22.95 -6.60 -15.20
N GLU A 121 24.02 -7.10 -15.79
CA GLU A 121 24.32 -6.99 -17.22
C GLU A 121 23.29 -7.75 -18.07
N ASP A 122 22.77 -8.87 -17.56
CA ASP A 122 21.73 -9.64 -18.25
C ASP A 122 20.39 -8.87 -18.30
N LEU A 123 20.06 -8.14 -17.23
CA LEU A 123 18.87 -7.29 -17.18
C LEU A 123 19.05 -6.05 -18.06
N GLU A 124 20.19 -5.37 -17.95
CA GLU A 124 20.52 -4.20 -18.78
C GLU A 124 20.50 -4.55 -20.27
N ALA A 125 20.99 -5.73 -20.66
CA ALA A 125 20.92 -6.21 -22.04
C ALA A 125 19.48 -6.34 -22.58
N VAL A 126 18.52 -6.79 -21.75
CA VAL A 126 17.10 -6.82 -22.12
C VAL A 126 16.56 -5.40 -22.25
N MET A 127 16.89 -4.52 -21.30
CA MET A 127 16.43 -3.13 -21.27
C MET A 127 16.94 -2.30 -22.44
N SER A 128 18.18 -2.53 -22.87
CA SER A 128 18.80 -1.84 -24.01
C SER A 128 18.47 -2.48 -25.36
N ALA A 129 17.73 -3.58 -25.41
CA ALA A 129 17.33 -4.22 -26.65
C ALA A 129 16.45 -3.27 -27.50
N ALA A 130 16.45 -3.46 -28.82
CA ALA A 130 15.57 -2.70 -29.71
C ALA A 130 14.08 -2.96 -29.43
N LYS A 131 13.76 -4.12 -28.85
CA LYS A 131 12.41 -4.51 -28.43
C LYS A 131 12.48 -5.25 -27.09
N PRO A 132 12.57 -4.53 -25.97
CA PRO A 132 12.71 -5.14 -24.65
C PRO A 132 11.57 -6.11 -24.29
N ALA A 133 10.33 -5.77 -24.67
CA ALA A 133 9.16 -6.63 -24.47
C ALA A 133 9.27 -7.99 -25.18
N ASP A 134 9.72 -7.99 -26.44
CA ASP A 134 9.89 -9.23 -27.23
C ASP A 134 10.99 -10.12 -26.63
N GLU A 135 12.12 -9.52 -26.22
CA GLU A 135 13.20 -10.26 -25.57
C GLU A 135 12.76 -10.85 -24.23
N TYR A 136 12.05 -10.07 -23.42
CA TYR A 136 11.49 -10.52 -22.15
C TYR A 136 10.48 -11.66 -22.34
N ALA A 137 9.63 -11.58 -23.37
CA ALA A 137 8.68 -12.63 -23.74
C ALA A 137 9.38 -13.92 -24.20
N ASN A 138 10.47 -13.81 -24.96
CA ASN A 138 11.28 -14.97 -25.37
C ASN A 138 11.91 -15.68 -24.17
N ILE A 139 12.46 -14.92 -23.22
CA ILE A 139 13.03 -15.49 -21.98
C ILE A 139 11.96 -16.27 -21.22
N LYS A 140 10.76 -15.69 -21.04
CA LYS A 140 9.64 -16.37 -20.38
C LYS A 140 9.20 -17.63 -21.12
N LYS A 141 9.05 -17.56 -22.43
CA LYS A 141 8.69 -18.73 -23.24
C LYS A 141 9.69 -19.86 -23.05
N ASN A 142 10.99 -19.56 -23.08
CA ASN A 142 12.03 -20.56 -22.84
C ASN A 142 11.95 -21.13 -21.41
N LEU A 143 11.72 -20.28 -20.40
CA LEU A 143 11.49 -20.74 -19.01
C LEU A 143 10.27 -21.66 -18.88
N ASP A 144 9.16 -21.35 -19.54
CA ASP A 144 7.94 -22.16 -19.49
C ASP A 144 8.12 -23.50 -20.24
N THR A 145 9.00 -23.54 -21.24
CA THR A 145 9.24 -24.75 -22.06
C THR A 145 10.31 -25.65 -21.46
N ASP A 146 11.46 -25.09 -21.08
CA ASP A 146 12.67 -25.81 -20.65
C ASP A 146 12.81 -25.88 -19.12
N GLY A 147 12.03 -25.08 -18.38
CA GLY A 147 12.03 -25.01 -16.92
C GLY A 147 13.26 -24.34 -16.31
N LYS A 148 14.22 -23.86 -17.14
CA LYS A 148 15.48 -23.24 -16.71
C LYS A 148 15.94 -22.17 -17.69
N SER A 149 16.67 -21.19 -17.19
CA SER A 149 17.44 -20.21 -17.98
C SER A 149 18.74 -19.94 -17.25
N GLU A 150 19.85 -19.81 -17.97
CA GLU A 150 21.16 -19.50 -17.37
C GLU A 150 21.20 -18.10 -16.74
N LYS A 151 20.34 -17.20 -17.21
CA LYS A 151 20.27 -15.80 -16.79
C LYS A 151 19.30 -15.55 -15.64
N ILE A 152 18.36 -16.46 -15.38
CA ILE A 152 17.24 -16.24 -14.45
C ILE A 152 17.36 -17.17 -13.25
N ILE A 153 17.37 -16.58 -12.05
CA ILE A 153 17.41 -17.32 -10.78
C ILE A 153 16.01 -17.77 -10.37
N SER A 154 15.02 -16.89 -10.56
CA SER A 154 13.67 -17.10 -10.06
C SER A 154 12.65 -16.30 -10.88
N ILE A 155 11.38 -16.60 -10.67
CA ILE A 155 10.24 -15.90 -11.24
C ILE A 155 9.23 -15.64 -10.12
N GLU A 156 8.65 -14.44 -10.09
CA GLU A 156 7.53 -14.10 -9.20
C GLU A 156 6.46 -15.20 -9.27
N PRO A 157 5.85 -15.64 -8.16
CA PRO A 157 4.80 -16.66 -8.16
C PRO A 157 3.64 -16.41 -9.15
N LYS A 158 2.93 -17.47 -9.56
CA LYS A 158 1.78 -17.34 -10.47
C LYS A 158 0.61 -16.65 -9.78
N GLU A 159 0.29 -17.09 -8.57
CA GLU A 159 -0.64 -16.43 -7.68
C GLU A 159 0.11 -15.38 -6.83
N PRO A 160 -0.48 -14.21 -6.54
CA PRO A 160 0.12 -13.21 -5.66
C PRO A 160 0.27 -13.75 -4.23
N VAL A 161 1.29 -13.27 -3.54
CA VAL A 161 1.52 -13.56 -2.14
C VAL A 161 0.70 -12.58 -1.30
N ASP A 162 -0.12 -13.09 -0.39
CA ASP A 162 -0.74 -12.24 0.63
C ASP A 162 0.33 -11.80 1.63
N PHE A 163 0.81 -10.58 1.45
CA PHE A 163 1.91 -10.01 2.25
C PHE A 163 1.58 -9.92 3.75
N GLN A 164 0.31 -9.80 4.12
CA GLN A 164 -0.09 -9.69 5.53
C GLN A 164 -0.06 -11.06 6.20
N LYS A 165 -0.65 -12.07 5.54
CA LYS A 165 -0.71 -13.43 6.06
C LYS A 165 0.64 -14.15 5.97
N ASN A 166 1.34 -13.99 4.84
CA ASN A 166 2.62 -14.60 4.54
C ASN A 166 3.68 -13.52 4.39
N PHE A 167 3.94 -12.77 5.46
CA PHE A 167 4.99 -11.76 5.46
C PHE A 167 6.33 -12.34 4.99
N TYR A 168 6.91 -11.67 4.02
CA TYR A 168 8.20 -11.97 3.42
C TYR A 168 8.94 -10.65 3.23
N LEU A 169 10.23 -10.74 2.98
CA LEU A 169 11.03 -9.55 2.69
C LEU A 169 11.71 -9.72 1.34
N LEU A 170 11.56 -8.67 0.52
CA LEU A 170 12.31 -8.43 -0.71
C LEU A 170 13.11 -7.14 -0.51
N PRO A 171 14.16 -7.15 0.32
CA PRO A 171 14.92 -5.95 0.61
C PRO A 171 15.56 -5.39 -0.65
N ILE A 172 15.60 -4.07 -0.75
CA ILE A 172 16.43 -3.40 -1.75
C ILE A 172 17.84 -3.27 -1.17
N LEU A 173 18.81 -3.94 -1.79
CA LEU A 173 20.21 -3.90 -1.37
C LEU A 173 20.93 -2.69 -1.98
N GLN A 174 20.65 -2.43 -3.26
CA GLN A 174 21.10 -1.26 -4.01
C GLN A 174 20.18 -1.05 -5.22
N GLY A 175 20.28 0.12 -5.84
CA GLY A 175 19.56 0.39 -7.08
C GLY A 175 19.90 1.72 -7.70
N GLU A 176 19.55 1.84 -8.99
CA GLU A 176 19.74 3.06 -9.78
C GLU A 176 18.53 3.30 -10.67
N GLU A 177 18.27 4.57 -10.96
CA GLU A 177 17.25 5.00 -11.91
C GLU A 177 17.88 5.12 -13.30
N VAL A 178 17.23 4.53 -14.28
CA VAL A 178 17.67 4.49 -15.67
C VAL A 178 16.52 4.87 -16.59
N MET A 179 16.83 5.60 -17.64
CA MET A 179 15.87 5.95 -18.68
C MET A 179 15.96 4.90 -19.80
N ASN A 180 14.82 4.34 -20.19
CA ASN A 180 14.76 3.44 -21.35
C ASN A 180 14.76 4.23 -22.67
N ASN A 181 14.87 3.53 -23.79
CA ASN A 181 14.91 4.14 -25.13
C ASN A 181 13.63 4.92 -25.50
N ASP A 182 12.51 4.64 -24.82
CA ASP A 182 11.21 5.28 -25.03
C ASP A 182 10.98 6.49 -24.10
N GLY A 183 11.98 6.87 -23.30
CA GLY A 183 11.92 8.01 -22.38
C GLY A 183 11.23 7.73 -21.04
N PHE A 184 10.89 6.47 -20.74
CA PHE A 184 10.36 6.07 -19.43
C PHE A 184 11.50 5.82 -18.44
N TYR A 185 11.33 6.34 -17.23
CA TYR A 185 12.21 6.04 -16.11
C TYR A 185 11.79 4.73 -15.44
N GLN A 186 12.76 3.85 -15.24
CA GLN A 186 12.63 2.59 -14.50
C GLN A 186 13.83 2.44 -13.57
N ARG A 187 13.74 1.55 -12.59
CA ARG A 187 14.83 1.28 -11.65
C ARG A 187 15.35 -0.12 -11.83
N VAL A 188 16.67 -0.22 -11.85
CA VAL A 188 17.41 -1.49 -11.78
C VAL A 188 17.76 -1.69 -10.31
N LEU A 189 17.16 -2.71 -9.71
CA LEU A 189 17.28 -2.97 -8.27
C LEU A 189 17.95 -4.32 -8.02
N GLU A 190 18.94 -4.36 -7.14
CA GLU A 190 19.43 -5.60 -6.56
C GLU A 190 18.62 -5.90 -5.31
N VAL A 191 18.02 -7.09 -5.28
CA VAL A 191 17.13 -7.54 -4.21
C VAL A 191 17.57 -8.90 -3.67
N ALA A 192 17.22 -9.18 -2.44
CA ALA A 192 17.17 -10.54 -1.92
C ALA A 192 15.71 -11.00 -1.79
N SER A 193 15.43 -12.29 -1.67
CA SER A 193 14.07 -12.79 -1.33
C SER A 193 14.16 -13.79 -0.21
N VAL A 194 13.31 -13.72 0.81
CA VAL A 194 13.16 -14.80 1.81
C VAL A 194 11.73 -14.93 2.28
N SER A 195 11.25 -16.17 2.38
CA SER A 195 9.98 -16.50 3.04
C SER A 195 10.23 -17.09 4.44
N LYS A 196 9.32 -16.81 5.39
CA LYS A 196 9.38 -17.26 6.81
C LYS A 196 9.46 -18.79 7.04
N LYS A 197 9.44 -19.62 5.99
CA LYS A 197 9.56 -21.08 6.09
C LYS A 197 10.56 -21.62 5.07
N GLU A 198 11.68 -22.13 5.57
CA GLU A 198 12.39 -23.22 4.89
C GLU A 198 11.54 -24.48 4.99
N GLU A 199 10.89 -24.86 3.89
CA GLU A 199 10.60 -26.27 3.68
C GLU A 199 11.75 -26.82 2.84
N LYS A 200 12.34 -27.94 3.29
CA LYS A 200 13.12 -28.80 2.40
C LYS A 200 12.35 -28.94 1.09
N PRO A 201 13.01 -28.93 -0.08
CA PRO A 201 12.31 -29.18 -1.34
C PRO A 201 11.56 -30.50 -1.16
N LYS A 202 10.23 -30.42 -1.06
CA LYS A 202 9.40 -31.61 -1.18
C LYS A 202 9.71 -32.17 -2.55
N GLU A 203 9.79 -33.50 -2.63
CA GLU A 203 9.77 -34.20 -3.91
C GLU A 203 8.77 -33.50 -4.84
N PRO A 204 9.08 -33.36 -6.14
CA PRO A 204 8.21 -32.67 -7.07
C PRO A 204 6.80 -33.22 -6.86
N GLU A 205 5.89 -32.34 -6.40
CA GLU A 205 4.50 -32.73 -6.24
C GLU A 205 4.09 -33.39 -7.56
N PRO A 206 3.37 -34.52 -7.50
CA PRO A 206 2.96 -35.23 -8.71
C PRO A 206 2.37 -34.21 -9.65
N LYS A 207 2.88 -34.16 -10.89
CA LYS A 207 2.32 -33.31 -11.96
C LYS A 207 0.81 -33.38 -11.82
N PRO A 208 0.11 -32.23 -11.72
CA PRO A 208 -1.34 -32.23 -11.60
C PRO A 208 -1.87 -33.17 -12.66
N ASP A 209 -2.66 -34.17 -12.25
CA ASP A 209 -3.34 -35.02 -13.22
C ASP A 209 -4.06 -34.06 -14.18
N PRO A 210 -3.80 -34.10 -15.51
CA PRO A 210 -4.48 -33.21 -16.44
C PRO A 210 -6.01 -33.39 -16.43
N LYS A 211 -6.52 -34.39 -15.71
CA LYS A 211 -7.95 -34.60 -15.42
C LYS A 211 -8.42 -34.08 -14.06
N ALA A 212 -7.53 -33.69 -13.16
CA ALA A 212 -7.88 -32.92 -11.97
C ALA A 212 -7.96 -31.44 -12.41
N GLN A 213 -9.12 -31.06 -12.98
CA GLN A 213 -9.49 -29.66 -13.14
C GLN A 213 -9.16 -28.90 -11.85
N PRO A 214 -8.59 -27.68 -11.91
CA PRO A 214 -8.37 -26.89 -10.71
C PRO A 214 -9.69 -26.89 -9.94
N SER A 215 -9.62 -27.39 -8.71
CA SER A 215 -10.75 -27.56 -7.82
C SER A 215 -11.66 -26.35 -7.97
N LYS A 216 -12.90 -26.59 -8.42
CA LYS A 216 -13.97 -25.59 -8.44
C LYS A 216 -13.78 -24.66 -7.25
N LEU A 217 -13.71 -23.35 -7.49
CA LEU A 217 -13.64 -22.36 -6.43
C LEU A 217 -15.01 -22.27 -5.73
N THR A 218 -15.49 -23.38 -5.18
CA THR A 218 -16.84 -23.51 -4.60
C THR A 218 -17.08 -22.57 -3.43
N GLU A 219 -15.99 -22.07 -2.83
CA GLU A 219 -15.99 -21.11 -1.73
C GLU A 219 -15.71 -19.66 -2.17
N PHE A 220 -15.49 -19.41 -3.47
CA PHE A 220 -15.25 -18.06 -3.97
C PHE A 220 -16.55 -17.25 -4.03
N LYS A 221 -16.77 -16.51 -2.96
CA LYS A 221 -17.89 -15.58 -2.84
C LYS A 221 -17.48 -14.16 -3.25
N ALA A 222 -18.44 -13.40 -3.75
CA ALA A 222 -18.32 -11.98 -4.01
C ALA A 222 -19.25 -11.17 -3.13
N ALA A 223 -18.76 -10.00 -2.71
CA ALA A 223 -19.58 -8.94 -2.15
C ALA A 223 -19.54 -7.71 -3.06
N VAL A 224 -20.73 -7.20 -3.43
CA VAL A 224 -20.91 -5.91 -4.11
C VAL A 224 -21.69 -5.00 -3.19
N VAL A 225 -21.05 -3.94 -2.71
CA VAL A 225 -21.63 -3.01 -1.75
C VAL A 225 -21.87 -1.67 -2.43
N PHE A 226 -23.13 -1.26 -2.54
CA PHE A 226 -23.48 0.06 -3.06
C PHE A 226 -23.36 1.08 -1.93
N VAL A 227 -22.52 2.10 -2.13
CA VAL A 227 -22.40 3.25 -1.23
C VAL A 227 -23.06 4.42 -1.94
N ILE A 228 -24.26 4.80 -1.50
CA ILE A 228 -25.15 5.67 -2.28
C ILE A 228 -25.40 6.97 -1.53
N ASP A 229 -25.25 8.09 -2.23
CA ASP A 229 -25.72 9.37 -1.77
C ASP A 229 -27.25 9.35 -1.63
N SER A 230 -27.74 9.75 -0.45
CA SER A 230 -29.15 9.85 -0.14
C SER A 230 -29.60 11.26 0.22
N THR A 231 -28.92 12.27 -0.31
CA THR A 231 -29.27 13.69 -0.21
C THR A 231 -30.39 14.06 -1.20
N ILE A 232 -30.78 15.34 -1.21
CA ILE A 232 -31.83 15.83 -2.10
C ILE A 232 -31.42 15.60 -3.55
N SER A 233 -32.36 15.14 -4.38
CA SER A 233 -32.22 14.82 -5.81
C SER A 233 -31.78 13.38 -6.13
N MET A 234 -31.39 12.61 -5.10
CA MET A 234 -30.90 11.25 -5.32
C MET A 234 -31.99 10.18 -5.49
N ASP A 235 -33.26 10.48 -5.24
CA ASP A 235 -34.35 9.48 -5.26
C ASP A 235 -34.47 8.69 -6.58
N PRO A 236 -34.37 9.30 -7.79
CA PRO A 236 -34.39 8.55 -9.04
C PRO A 236 -33.26 7.50 -9.13
N TYR A 237 -32.05 7.84 -8.72
CA TYR A 237 -30.89 6.96 -8.77
C TYR A 237 -30.94 5.86 -7.70
N ILE A 238 -31.45 6.19 -6.50
CA ILE A 238 -31.75 5.18 -5.46
C ILE A 238 -32.72 4.14 -6.01
N ASN A 239 -33.81 4.59 -6.66
CA ASN A 239 -34.81 3.69 -7.24
C ASN A 239 -34.23 2.84 -8.38
N LYS A 240 -33.41 3.42 -9.26
CA LYS A 240 -32.71 2.67 -10.32
C LYS A 240 -31.70 1.65 -9.80
N THR A 241 -31.00 1.96 -8.72
CA THR A 241 -30.09 1.00 -8.08
C THR A 241 -30.87 -0.19 -7.51
N ARG A 242 -32.01 0.06 -6.84
CA ARG A 242 -32.90 -1.02 -6.37
C ARG A 242 -33.41 -1.89 -7.50
N GLU A 243 -33.82 -1.28 -8.61
CA GLU A 243 -34.29 -2.01 -9.80
C GLU A 243 -33.17 -2.90 -10.36
N ALA A 244 -31.96 -2.36 -10.53
CA ALA A 244 -30.82 -3.12 -11.04
C ALA A 244 -30.45 -4.30 -10.14
N VAL A 245 -30.37 -4.10 -8.81
CA VAL A 245 -30.09 -5.18 -7.87
C VAL A 245 -31.20 -6.24 -7.88
N ARG A 246 -32.47 -5.83 -8.00
CA ARG A 246 -33.60 -6.77 -8.12
C ARG A 246 -33.46 -7.64 -9.37
N GLU A 247 -33.14 -7.05 -10.52
CA GLU A 247 -32.96 -7.82 -11.77
C GLU A 247 -31.73 -8.74 -11.70
N LEU A 248 -30.65 -8.31 -11.05
CA LEU A 248 -29.50 -9.19 -10.81
C LEU A 248 -29.83 -10.39 -9.94
N TYR A 249 -30.56 -10.20 -8.84
CA TYR A 249 -30.95 -11.32 -7.99
C TYR A 249 -31.73 -12.37 -8.77
N LYS A 250 -32.65 -11.95 -9.67
CA LYS A 250 -33.36 -12.89 -10.55
C LYS A 250 -32.40 -13.66 -11.47
N GLN A 251 -31.38 -13.00 -12.00
CA GLN A 251 -30.39 -13.64 -12.87
C GLN A 251 -29.48 -14.60 -12.08
N ILE A 252 -29.01 -14.20 -10.90
CA ILE A 252 -28.17 -15.00 -10.00
C ILE A 252 -28.93 -16.21 -9.47
N GLU A 253 -30.23 -16.07 -9.16
CA GLU A 253 -31.11 -17.17 -8.80
C GLU A 253 -31.28 -18.16 -9.96
N LYS A 254 -31.46 -17.65 -11.19
CA LYS A 254 -31.52 -18.49 -12.39
C LYS A 254 -30.22 -19.24 -12.66
N ASP A 255 -29.07 -18.64 -12.33
CA ASP A 255 -27.74 -19.22 -12.50
C ASP A 255 -27.28 -20.10 -11.30
N ASP A 256 -28.11 -20.27 -10.25
CA ASP A 256 -27.80 -21.02 -9.02
C ASP A 256 -26.57 -20.47 -8.26
N LEU A 257 -26.45 -19.14 -8.20
CA LEU A 257 -25.32 -18.41 -7.62
C LEU A 257 -25.69 -17.61 -6.35
N LEU A 258 -26.87 -17.82 -5.76
CA LEU A 258 -27.36 -17.04 -4.59
C LEU A 258 -26.45 -17.11 -3.36
N ASP A 259 -25.71 -18.21 -3.21
CA ASP A 259 -24.73 -18.37 -2.13
C ASP A 259 -23.36 -17.76 -2.45
N GLN A 260 -23.11 -17.44 -3.72
CA GLN A 260 -21.82 -16.97 -4.23
C GLN A 260 -21.77 -15.45 -4.38
N VAL A 261 -22.90 -14.76 -4.58
CA VAL A 261 -22.94 -13.30 -4.72
C VAL A 261 -23.81 -12.70 -3.62
N LYS A 262 -23.23 -11.81 -2.82
CA LYS A 262 -23.93 -11.06 -1.77
C LYS A 262 -23.90 -9.57 -2.07
N PHE A 263 -25.01 -8.89 -1.83
CA PHE A 263 -25.14 -7.45 -2.05
C PHE A 263 -25.29 -6.70 -0.73
N GLY A 264 -24.55 -5.61 -0.60
CA GLY A 264 -24.65 -4.67 0.51
C GLY A 264 -25.14 -3.30 0.06
N LEU A 265 -25.61 -2.50 1.02
CA LEU A 265 -25.97 -1.11 0.78
C LEU A 265 -25.65 -0.27 2.01
N VAL A 266 -24.84 0.76 1.81
CA VAL A 266 -24.60 1.86 2.75
C VAL A 266 -25.15 3.12 2.09
N ALA A 267 -25.92 3.92 2.82
CA ALA A 267 -26.29 5.24 2.36
C ALA A 267 -25.58 6.31 3.18
N PHE A 268 -25.20 7.41 2.55
CA PHE A 268 -24.62 8.56 3.24
C PHE A 268 -25.36 9.85 2.88
N ARG A 269 -25.10 10.89 3.67
CA ARG A 269 -25.56 12.28 3.48
C ARG A 269 -24.40 13.20 3.93
N SER A 270 -24.72 14.39 4.43
CA SER A 270 -23.76 15.34 5.00
C SER A 270 -23.58 15.21 6.51
N SER A 271 -22.83 16.18 7.07
CA SER A 271 -22.67 16.36 8.50
C SER A 271 -24.00 16.60 9.23
N THR A 272 -24.38 15.64 10.08
CA THR A 272 -25.52 15.78 10.99
C THR A 272 -25.22 16.66 12.19
N GLU A 273 -23.94 16.92 12.49
CA GLU A 273 -23.56 17.92 13.49
C GLU A 273 -23.93 19.34 13.02
N ALA A 274 -23.72 19.64 11.74
CA ALA A 274 -24.10 20.92 11.15
C ALA A 274 -25.58 21.03 10.81
N VAL A 275 -26.21 19.94 10.34
CA VAL A 275 -27.64 19.89 10.00
C VAL A 275 -28.27 18.62 10.59
N PRO A 276 -28.75 18.65 11.85
CA PRO A 276 -29.30 17.47 12.54
C PRO A 276 -30.49 16.82 11.83
N ASP A 277 -31.30 17.59 11.10
CA ASP A 277 -32.47 17.11 10.35
C ASP A 277 -32.08 16.22 9.13
N LEU A 278 -30.78 16.07 8.83
CA LEU A 278 -30.29 15.06 7.88
C LEU A 278 -30.38 13.63 8.42
N GLU A 279 -30.76 13.41 9.69
CA GLU A 279 -31.01 12.11 10.34
C GLU A 279 -29.77 11.21 10.54
N TYR A 280 -28.90 11.06 9.53
CA TYR A 280 -27.65 10.28 9.59
C TYR A 280 -26.62 10.83 8.61
N THR A 281 -25.34 10.71 8.95
CA THR A 281 -24.22 11.00 8.04
C THR A 281 -23.88 9.78 7.19
N SER A 282 -23.78 8.59 7.80
CA SER A 282 -23.64 7.32 7.10
C SER A 282 -24.45 6.23 7.82
N LYS A 283 -25.05 5.31 7.05
CA LYS A 283 -25.90 4.24 7.57
C LYS A 283 -25.82 2.98 6.72
N MET A 284 -25.42 1.86 7.34
CA MET A 284 -25.55 0.52 6.79
C MET A 284 -27.04 0.11 6.75
N TYR A 285 -27.58 -0.09 5.55
CA TYR A 285 -28.93 -0.65 5.36
C TYR A 285 -28.88 -2.16 5.16
N VAL A 286 -27.88 -2.65 4.43
CA VAL A 286 -27.67 -4.08 4.18
C VAL A 286 -26.21 -4.43 4.34
N ASN A 287 -25.91 -5.25 5.35
CA ASN A 287 -24.63 -5.91 5.48
C ASN A 287 -24.59 -7.17 4.59
N PRO A 288 -23.67 -7.29 3.62
CA PRO A 288 -23.58 -8.46 2.75
C PRO A 288 -23.22 -9.76 3.51
N ASN A 289 -22.62 -9.67 4.71
CA ASN A 289 -22.36 -10.83 5.57
C ASN A 289 -23.65 -11.43 6.16
N GLU A 290 -24.75 -10.68 6.19
CA GLU A 290 -26.00 -11.04 6.87
C GLU A 290 -27.22 -11.17 5.93
N VAL A 291 -27.08 -10.72 4.68
CA VAL A 291 -28.17 -10.76 3.70
C VAL A 291 -28.43 -12.19 3.23
N LYS A 292 -29.71 -12.59 3.27
CA LYS A 292 -30.10 -13.96 2.92
C LYS A 292 -30.30 -14.12 1.42
N ASP A 293 -31.20 -13.32 0.87
CA ASP A 293 -31.67 -13.40 -0.50
C ASP A 293 -32.12 -12.02 -1.02
N GLY A 294 -32.59 -11.98 -2.27
CA GLY A 294 -33.08 -10.75 -2.89
C GLY A 294 -34.30 -10.15 -2.20
N LYS A 295 -35.15 -10.95 -1.56
CA LYS A 295 -36.32 -10.43 -0.84
C LYS A 295 -35.88 -9.73 0.45
N ASP A 296 -35.00 -10.34 1.23
CA ASP A 296 -34.41 -9.76 2.44
C ASP A 296 -33.67 -8.45 2.12
N PHE A 297 -32.90 -8.42 1.02
CA PHE A 297 -32.28 -7.19 0.53
C PHE A 297 -33.33 -6.09 0.27
N MET A 298 -34.38 -6.40 -0.50
CA MET A 298 -35.40 -5.43 -0.88
C MET A 298 -36.20 -4.91 0.33
N ASP A 299 -36.49 -5.78 1.30
CA ASP A 299 -37.17 -5.43 2.54
C ASP A 299 -36.32 -4.46 3.39
N LYS A 300 -35.01 -4.72 3.51
CA LYS A 300 -34.08 -3.87 4.26
C LYS A 300 -33.91 -2.48 3.63
N VAL A 301 -33.88 -2.38 2.30
CA VAL A 301 -33.69 -1.10 1.59
C VAL A 301 -34.99 -0.34 1.32
N ALA A 302 -36.16 -0.90 1.67
CA ALA A 302 -37.46 -0.29 1.42
C ALA A 302 -37.63 1.07 2.14
N SER A 303 -36.96 1.24 3.28
CA SER A 303 -37.02 2.46 4.09
C SER A 303 -36.08 3.57 3.64
N LEU A 304 -35.08 3.26 2.79
CA LEU A 304 -34.14 4.25 2.28
C LEU A 304 -34.90 5.28 1.41
N LYS A 305 -34.67 6.57 1.64
CA LYS A 305 -35.24 7.66 0.82
C LYS A 305 -34.25 8.80 0.80
N GLN A 306 -34.36 9.67 -0.21
CA GLN A 306 -33.64 10.93 -0.21
C GLN A 306 -33.93 11.75 1.06
N ALA A 307 -33.00 12.63 1.43
CA ALA A 307 -33.15 13.59 2.50
C ALA A 307 -34.33 14.55 2.24
N LYS A 308 -34.90 15.08 3.32
CA LYS A 308 -36.00 16.06 3.25
C LYS A 308 -35.52 17.51 3.37
N VAL A 309 -34.29 17.69 3.81
CA VAL A 309 -33.64 18.99 4.02
C VAL A 309 -32.33 19.05 3.26
N SER A 310 -31.90 20.25 2.91
CA SER A 310 -30.62 20.47 2.25
C SER A 310 -29.46 20.36 3.24
N SER A 311 -28.33 19.89 2.74
CA SER A 311 -27.04 19.91 3.43
C SER A 311 -26.50 21.34 3.59
N LYS A 312 -25.48 21.49 4.45
CA LYS A 312 -24.85 22.79 4.71
C LYS A 312 -24.08 23.31 3.49
N GLU A 313 -23.46 22.40 2.76
CA GLU A 313 -22.66 22.65 1.56
C GLU A 313 -23.12 21.69 0.44
N PHE A 314 -22.67 21.94 -0.79
CA PHE A 314 -22.96 21.02 -1.90
C PHE A 314 -22.16 19.72 -1.80
N ASN A 315 -20.95 19.75 -1.21
CA ASN A 315 -20.18 18.55 -0.93
C ASN A 315 -20.85 17.72 0.16
N GLU A 316 -20.84 16.41 -0.02
CA GLU A 316 -21.48 15.43 0.87
C GLU A 316 -20.44 14.48 1.46
N ASP A 317 -20.74 13.82 2.59
CA ASP A 317 -19.75 13.01 3.31
C ASP A 317 -19.67 11.58 2.75
N SER A 318 -19.36 11.47 1.46
CA SER A 318 -19.19 10.17 0.77
C SER A 318 -18.07 9.33 1.39
N TYR A 319 -17.04 9.98 1.92
CA TYR A 319 -15.96 9.35 2.66
C TYR A 319 -16.43 8.67 3.95
N ALA A 320 -17.46 9.18 4.64
CA ALA A 320 -18.10 8.47 5.74
C ALA A 320 -18.75 7.15 5.28
N GLY A 321 -19.45 7.17 4.14
CA GLY A 321 -20.06 5.98 3.54
C GLY A 321 -19.04 4.92 3.20
N ILE A 322 -17.95 5.31 2.56
CA ILE A 322 -16.83 4.42 2.22
C ILE A 322 -16.16 3.87 3.49
N ASN A 323 -15.84 4.73 4.45
CA ASN A 323 -15.20 4.33 5.70
C ASN A 323 -16.07 3.32 6.47
N GLN A 324 -17.38 3.54 6.53
CA GLN A 324 -18.31 2.60 7.15
C GLN A 324 -18.32 1.25 6.42
N ALA A 325 -18.40 1.25 5.09
CA ALA A 325 -18.35 0.01 4.31
C ALA A 325 -17.03 -0.77 4.52
N LEU A 326 -15.90 -0.07 4.63
CA LEU A 326 -14.60 -0.70 4.87
C LEU A 326 -14.45 -1.28 6.28
N ASN A 327 -15.05 -0.64 7.29
CA ASN A 327 -14.87 -1.01 8.70
C ASN A 327 -15.91 -2.02 9.20
N ASP A 328 -17.18 -1.86 8.83
CA ASP A 328 -18.28 -2.63 9.40
C ASP A 328 -18.50 -3.99 8.70
N ILE A 329 -18.01 -4.14 7.47
CA ILE A 329 -18.16 -5.36 6.66
C ILE A 329 -16.95 -6.25 6.88
N ASN A 330 -17.21 -7.53 7.18
CA ASN A 330 -16.15 -8.53 7.25
C ASN A 330 -15.79 -8.99 5.83
N TRP A 331 -14.93 -8.22 5.17
CA TRP A 331 -14.47 -8.49 3.81
C TRP A 331 -13.74 -9.83 3.66
N ASN A 332 -13.22 -10.41 4.76
CA ASN A 332 -12.52 -11.69 4.76
C ASN A 332 -13.38 -12.88 4.36
N ASP A 333 -14.70 -12.76 4.42
CA ASP A 333 -15.63 -13.80 3.97
C ASP A 333 -15.79 -13.85 2.43
N PHE A 334 -15.19 -12.90 1.70
CA PHE A 334 -15.35 -12.76 0.26
C PHE A 334 -14.01 -12.82 -0.48
N GLY A 335 -14.00 -13.55 -1.60
CA GLY A 335 -12.90 -13.62 -2.55
C GLY A 335 -12.87 -12.44 -3.52
N ALA A 336 -14.04 -11.97 -3.97
CA ALA A 336 -14.18 -10.75 -4.76
C ALA A 336 -14.88 -9.65 -3.94
N ARG A 337 -14.33 -8.44 -3.98
CA ARG A 337 -14.69 -7.38 -3.02
C ARG A 337 -14.84 -6.06 -3.75
N TYR A 338 -16.08 -5.57 -3.85
CA TYR A 338 -16.40 -4.38 -4.62
C TYR A 338 -17.24 -3.41 -3.79
N ILE A 339 -16.84 -2.14 -3.85
CA ILE A 339 -17.67 -1.00 -3.47
C ILE A 339 -18.03 -0.24 -4.75
N VAL A 340 -19.30 0.15 -4.88
CA VAL A 340 -19.77 1.03 -5.96
C VAL A 340 -20.31 2.31 -5.32
N LEU A 341 -19.53 3.38 -5.38
CA LEU A 341 -19.90 4.71 -4.94
C LEU A 341 -20.80 5.38 -5.99
N ILE A 342 -21.93 5.93 -5.57
CA ILE A 342 -22.89 6.65 -6.43
C ILE A 342 -23.21 7.99 -5.78
N THR A 343 -22.92 9.09 -6.49
CA THR A 343 -23.06 10.45 -5.95
C THR A 343 -23.11 11.48 -7.07
N ASP A 344 -23.87 12.56 -6.88
CA ASP A 344 -23.85 13.74 -7.77
C ASP A 344 -23.05 14.92 -7.19
N ALA A 345 -22.52 14.75 -5.98
CA ALA A 345 -21.70 15.72 -5.28
C ALA A 345 -20.27 15.23 -5.03
N GLY A 346 -19.36 16.17 -4.83
CA GLY A 346 -18.02 15.96 -4.32
C GLY A 346 -18.01 15.54 -2.85
N ALA A 347 -16.87 15.05 -2.39
CA ALA A 347 -16.67 14.58 -1.04
C ALA A 347 -16.31 15.73 -0.10
N ILE A 348 -16.80 15.68 1.13
CA ILE A 348 -16.26 16.48 2.24
C ILE A 348 -14.87 15.93 2.58
N ASP A 349 -13.82 16.65 2.19
CA ASP A 349 -12.43 16.26 2.45
C ASP A 349 -12.14 16.26 3.97
N GLY A 350 -11.21 15.42 4.42
CA GLY A 350 -10.88 15.21 5.83
C GLY A 350 -10.45 16.47 6.59
N ASN A 351 -10.01 17.52 5.91
CA ASN A 351 -9.65 18.80 6.54
C ASN A 351 -10.83 19.76 6.70
N ASN A 352 -11.97 19.48 6.06
CA ASN A 352 -13.18 20.26 6.24
C ASN A 352 -13.76 19.97 7.64
N PRO A 353 -14.14 21.00 8.43
CA PRO A 353 -14.78 20.82 9.74
C PRO A 353 -16.05 19.98 9.74
N LEU A 354 -16.70 19.83 8.57
CA LEU A 354 -17.89 19.00 8.39
C LEU A 354 -17.56 17.51 8.20
N SER A 355 -16.29 17.13 8.04
CA SER A 355 -15.89 15.74 7.83
C SER A 355 -16.10 14.92 9.09
N SER A 356 -16.88 13.84 8.99
CA SER A 356 -17.08 12.91 10.12
C SER A 356 -15.92 11.94 10.32
N THR A 357 -15.07 11.74 9.31
CA THR A 357 -13.98 10.76 9.35
C THR A 357 -12.60 11.37 9.52
N GLY A 358 -12.42 12.62 9.09
CA GLY A 358 -11.11 13.25 9.00
C GLY A 358 -10.20 12.65 7.92
N PHE A 359 -10.67 11.69 7.10
CA PHE A 359 -9.92 11.08 6.01
C PHE A 359 -10.23 11.72 4.66
N GLY A 360 -9.23 11.75 3.78
CA GLY A 360 -9.38 12.05 2.36
C GLY A 360 -9.35 10.78 1.50
N ALA A 361 -9.48 10.98 0.18
CA ALA A 361 -9.49 9.90 -0.81
C ALA A 361 -8.31 8.93 -0.69
N GLN A 362 -7.09 9.46 -0.57
CA GLN A 362 -5.87 8.64 -0.52
C GLN A 362 -5.86 7.68 0.68
N GLN A 363 -6.22 8.15 1.88
CA GLN A 363 -6.23 7.28 3.07
C GLN A 363 -7.29 6.18 2.97
N LEU A 364 -8.46 6.50 2.41
CA LEU A 364 -9.52 5.51 2.20
C LEU A 364 -9.16 4.51 1.09
N ARG A 365 -8.48 4.95 0.03
CA ARG A 365 -7.92 4.06 -1.00
C ARG A 365 -6.95 3.07 -0.37
N GLN A 366 -6.00 3.55 0.44
CA GLN A 366 -5.01 2.69 1.10
C GLN A 366 -5.68 1.66 2.03
N GLU A 367 -6.72 2.06 2.75
CA GLU A 367 -7.51 1.13 3.57
C GLU A 367 -8.25 0.10 2.71
N ALA A 368 -8.80 0.51 1.56
CA ALA A 368 -9.44 -0.39 0.61
C ALA A 368 -8.44 -1.38 -0.01
N GLN A 369 -7.27 -0.91 -0.44
CA GLN A 369 -6.15 -1.75 -0.93
C GLN A 369 -5.74 -2.78 0.13
N HIS A 370 -5.58 -2.35 1.39
CA HIS A 370 -5.26 -3.23 2.50
C HIS A 370 -6.30 -4.35 2.68
N LYS A 371 -7.58 -4.03 2.53
CA LYS A 371 -8.69 -4.99 2.57
C LYS A 371 -8.93 -5.69 1.23
N GLY A 372 -8.12 -5.44 0.20
CA GLY A 372 -8.31 -5.98 -1.15
C GLY A 372 -9.69 -5.64 -1.74
N VAL A 373 -10.25 -4.47 -1.40
CA VAL A 373 -11.54 -3.96 -1.88
C VAL A 373 -11.27 -3.00 -3.03
N ALA A 374 -11.94 -3.20 -4.15
CA ALA A 374 -11.93 -2.25 -5.26
C ALA A 374 -13.11 -1.28 -5.14
N ILE A 375 -12.85 0.01 -5.38
CA ILE A 375 -13.88 1.06 -5.36
C ILE A 375 -14.13 1.51 -6.79
N TYR A 376 -15.36 1.35 -7.25
CA TYR A 376 -15.88 1.98 -8.45
C TYR A 376 -16.59 3.28 -8.06
N THR A 377 -16.44 4.34 -8.85
CA THR A 377 -17.22 5.57 -8.65
C THR A 377 -18.06 5.90 -9.87
N LEU A 378 -19.38 5.92 -9.68
CA LEU A 378 -20.35 6.46 -10.63
C LEU A 378 -20.69 7.90 -10.23
N HIS A 379 -20.03 8.86 -10.86
CA HIS A 379 -20.19 10.28 -10.55
C HIS A 379 -21.22 10.91 -11.48
N LEU A 380 -22.37 11.27 -10.92
CA LEU A 380 -23.49 11.85 -11.65
C LEU A 380 -23.20 13.33 -11.93
N LYS A 381 -22.89 13.68 -13.17
CA LYS A 381 -22.54 15.06 -13.55
C LYS A 381 -23.80 15.91 -13.71
N THR A 382 -24.60 16.03 -12.66
CA THR A 382 -25.87 16.78 -12.67
C THR A 382 -25.63 18.26 -12.91
N GLN A 383 -26.63 18.96 -13.45
CA GLN A 383 -26.48 20.41 -13.70
C GLN A 383 -26.26 21.22 -12.41
N ALA A 384 -26.76 20.75 -11.27
CA ALA A 384 -26.57 21.40 -9.97
C ALA A 384 -25.09 21.38 -9.54
N GLY A 385 -24.38 20.30 -9.84
CA GLY A 385 -22.97 20.11 -9.51
C GLY A 385 -21.98 20.77 -10.48
N SER A 386 -22.41 21.57 -11.46
CA SER A 386 -21.54 22.03 -12.55
C SER A 386 -20.27 22.76 -12.08
N LYS A 387 -20.31 23.45 -10.94
CA LYS A 387 -19.16 24.14 -10.33
C LYS A 387 -18.28 23.23 -9.47
N ASN A 388 -18.80 22.07 -9.08
CA ASN A 388 -18.16 21.10 -8.20
C ASN A 388 -17.53 19.92 -8.97
N HIS A 389 -18.02 19.64 -10.18
CA HIS A 389 -17.63 18.50 -11.00
C HIS A 389 -16.12 18.26 -11.11
N GLN A 390 -15.31 19.30 -11.24
CA GLN A 390 -13.86 19.17 -11.39
C GLN A 390 -13.18 18.71 -10.10
N GLU A 391 -13.58 19.28 -8.97
CA GLU A 391 -13.07 18.90 -7.65
C GLU A 391 -13.49 17.46 -7.31
N ALA A 392 -14.78 17.16 -7.45
CA ALA A 392 -15.34 15.84 -7.23
C ALA A 392 -14.68 14.78 -8.12
N GLU A 393 -14.40 15.10 -9.39
CA GLU A 393 -13.66 14.20 -10.28
C GLU A 393 -12.24 13.94 -9.82
N SER A 394 -11.52 14.96 -9.34
CA SER A 394 -10.17 14.77 -8.79
C SER A 394 -10.20 13.89 -7.53
N GLN A 395 -11.15 14.13 -6.64
CA GLN A 395 -11.34 13.36 -5.40
C GLN A 395 -11.65 11.90 -5.71
N TYR A 396 -12.60 11.67 -6.62
CA TYR A 396 -13.04 10.32 -6.93
C TYR A 396 -12.05 9.56 -7.79
N ASN A 397 -11.28 10.22 -8.66
CA ASN A 397 -10.16 9.57 -9.32
C ASN A 397 -9.09 9.06 -8.34
N GLU A 398 -8.78 9.84 -7.32
CA GLU A 398 -7.84 9.44 -6.27
C GLU A 398 -8.40 8.27 -5.45
N LEU A 399 -9.69 8.33 -5.09
CA LEU A 399 -10.36 7.31 -4.28
C LEU A 399 -10.49 5.97 -5.01
N SER A 400 -10.87 5.99 -6.29
CA SER A 400 -11.09 4.78 -7.10
C SER A 400 -9.87 4.33 -7.89
N PHE A 401 -8.68 4.89 -7.63
CA PHE A 401 -7.45 4.38 -8.23
C PHE A 401 -7.19 2.95 -7.76
N ASN A 402 -7.01 2.03 -8.71
CA ASN A 402 -6.77 0.63 -8.45
C ASN A 402 -5.37 0.22 -8.95
N ASP A 403 -4.52 -0.26 -8.04
CA ASP A 403 -3.13 -0.58 -8.38
C ASP A 403 -2.99 -1.83 -9.27
N TYR A 404 -3.98 -2.73 -9.27
CA TYR A 404 -3.93 -3.92 -10.12
C TYR A 404 -4.07 -3.55 -11.60
N LEU A 405 -4.88 -2.52 -11.89
CA LEU A 405 -5.07 -2.00 -13.23
C LEU A 405 -4.16 -0.80 -13.53
N ASN A 406 -3.55 -0.19 -12.52
CA ASN A 406 -2.82 1.07 -12.60
C ASN A 406 -3.69 2.21 -13.18
N LYS A 407 -4.97 2.24 -12.79
CA LYS A 407 -6.00 3.11 -13.37
C LYS A 407 -7.12 3.39 -12.36
N SER A 408 -7.75 4.55 -12.49
CA SER A 408 -8.97 4.89 -11.77
C SER A 408 -10.22 4.21 -12.34
N LEU A 409 -11.01 3.59 -11.47
CA LEU A 409 -12.33 3.01 -11.75
C LEU A 409 -13.45 4.07 -11.60
N TYR A 410 -13.20 5.26 -12.14
CA TYR A 410 -14.12 6.38 -12.15
C TYR A 410 -14.87 6.44 -13.48
N TYR A 411 -16.19 6.53 -13.42
CA TYR A 411 -17.06 6.60 -14.58
C TYR A 411 -18.07 7.73 -14.38
N PRO A 412 -18.00 8.83 -15.16
CA PRO A 412 -18.99 9.89 -15.09
C PRO A 412 -20.32 9.42 -15.68
N VAL A 413 -21.43 10.03 -15.27
CA VAL A 413 -22.73 9.93 -15.94
C VAL A 413 -23.11 11.30 -16.46
N ASN A 414 -23.20 11.45 -17.78
CA ASN A 414 -23.36 12.76 -18.39
C ASN A 414 -24.71 13.38 -18.02
N ALA A 415 -24.69 14.65 -17.63
CA ALA A 415 -25.87 15.40 -17.18
C ALA A 415 -26.66 14.74 -16.03
N GLY A 416 -26.11 13.72 -15.37
CA GLY A 416 -26.85 12.86 -14.46
C GLY A 416 -27.98 12.08 -15.15
N ASP A 417 -27.85 11.72 -16.43
CA ASP A 417 -28.91 11.00 -17.13
C ASP A 417 -29.24 9.67 -16.44
N VAL A 418 -30.51 9.53 -16.04
CA VAL A 418 -30.98 8.39 -15.23
C VAL A 418 -30.95 7.09 -16.04
N ASN A 419 -31.09 7.16 -17.37
CA ASN A 419 -31.03 5.97 -18.24
C ASN A 419 -29.58 5.52 -18.45
N GLU A 420 -28.66 6.45 -18.73
CA GLU A 420 -27.22 6.19 -18.81
C GLU A 420 -26.72 5.59 -17.48
N PHE A 421 -27.11 6.20 -16.34
CA PHE A 421 -26.84 5.63 -15.02
C PHE A 421 -27.37 4.20 -14.88
N SER A 422 -28.65 3.98 -15.23
CA SER A 422 -29.27 2.66 -15.13
C SER A 422 -28.54 1.62 -16.00
N GLN A 423 -28.06 2.02 -17.19
CA GLN A 423 -27.28 1.17 -18.08
C GLN A 423 -25.92 0.83 -17.46
N LYS A 424 -25.17 1.83 -16.99
CA LYS A 424 -23.85 1.65 -16.37
C LYS A 424 -23.94 0.76 -15.11
N VAL A 425 -24.91 1.01 -14.23
CA VAL A 425 -25.13 0.16 -13.04
C VAL A 425 -25.46 -1.28 -13.46
N SER A 426 -26.38 -1.47 -14.42
CA SER A 426 -26.74 -2.81 -14.90
C SER A 426 -25.56 -3.54 -15.55
N LEU A 427 -24.72 -2.82 -16.30
CA LEU A 427 -23.57 -3.37 -16.99
C LEU A 427 -22.50 -3.82 -15.99
N LEU A 428 -22.14 -2.95 -15.05
CA LEU A 428 -21.17 -3.27 -13.98
C LEU A 428 -21.65 -4.47 -13.17
N SER A 429 -22.89 -4.41 -12.72
CA SER A 429 -23.59 -5.46 -12.00
C SER A 429 -23.53 -6.83 -12.69
N LYS A 430 -23.79 -6.85 -14.01
CA LYS A 430 -23.72 -8.06 -14.83
C LYS A 430 -22.28 -8.55 -14.98
N ALA A 431 -21.34 -7.65 -15.30
CA ALA A 431 -19.93 -7.99 -15.46
C ALA A 431 -19.35 -8.61 -14.17
N LEU A 432 -19.65 -8.03 -13.00
CA LEU A 432 -19.23 -8.55 -11.71
C LEU A 432 -19.82 -9.95 -11.44
N SER A 433 -21.11 -10.15 -11.74
CA SER A 433 -21.78 -11.46 -11.58
C SER A 433 -21.19 -12.52 -12.51
N GLU A 434 -20.86 -12.16 -13.76
CA GLU A 434 -20.20 -13.05 -14.72
C GLU A 434 -18.81 -13.46 -14.25
N GLN A 435 -18.03 -12.56 -13.63
CA GLN A 435 -16.72 -12.93 -13.08
C GLN A 435 -16.82 -13.97 -11.96
N VAL A 436 -17.86 -13.90 -11.13
CA VAL A 436 -18.12 -14.89 -10.08
C VAL A 436 -18.54 -16.22 -10.69
N LYS A 437 -19.42 -16.18 -11.70
CA LYS A 437 -19.82 -17.38 -12.44
C LYS A 437 -18.60 -18.09 -13.02
N LEU A 438 -17.73 -17.36 -13.73
CA LEU A 438 -16.51 -17.92 -14.33
C LEU A 438 -15.54 -18.50 -13.29
N ALA A 439 -15.44 -17.89 -12.10
CA ALA A 439 -14.66 -18.44 -11.00
C ALA A 439 -15.28 -19.73 -10.43
N TYR A 440 -16.60 -19.74 -10.23
CA TYR A 440 -17.35 -20.85 -9.66
C TYR A 440 -17.42 -22.07 -10.59
N THR A 441 -17.66 -21.86 -11.89
CA THR A 441 -17.77 -22.93 -12.90
C THR A 441 -16.41 -23.53 -13.28
N GLY A 442 -15.30 -22.85 -12.95
CA GLY A 442 -13.95 -23.29 -13.33
C GLY A 442 -13.65 -23.16 -14.82
N GLU A 443 -14.50 -22.46 -15.59
CA GLU A 443 -14.41 -22.29 -17.06
C GLU A 443 -13.22 -21.41 -17.50
N MET A 444 -12.36 -20.98 -16.58
CA MET A 444 -11.09 -20.29 -16.85
C MET A 444 -9.86 -21.07 -16.33
N SER A 445 -9.88 -22.41 -16.35
CA SER A 445 -8.70 -23.20 -15.97
C SER A 445 -7.52 -22.97 -16.94
N ALA A 446 -6.39 -22.56 -16.37
CA ALA A 446 -5.02 -22.68 -16.88
C ALA A 446 -4.83 -22.64 -18.42
N GLY A 447 -4.62 -21.45 -18.97
CA GLY A 447 -4.12 -21.27 -20.34
C GLY A 447 -5.04 -20.56 -21.32
N SER A 448 -6.24 -20.13 -20.89
CA SER A 448 -7.05 -19.22 -21.72
C SER A 448 -6.39 -17.86 -21.75
N SER A 449 -5.57 -17.65 -22.77
CA SER A 449 -5.09 -16.35 -23.22
C SER A 449 -6.26 -15.43 -23.58
N MET A 450 -6.94 -14.87 -22.57
CA MET A 450 -7.75 -13.67 -22.78
C MET A 450 -6.88 -12.46 -23.18
N SER A 451 -5.55 -12.58 -23.06
CA SER A 451 -4.59 -11.65 -23.68
C SER A 451 -4.26 -11.96 -25.16
N SER A 452 -4.75 -13.07 -25.73
CA SER A 452 -4.49 -13.43 -27.14
C SER A 452 -5.74 -13.49 -28.02
N GLU A 453 -6.95 -13.41 -27.46
CA GLU A 453 -8.20 -13.37 -28.24
C GLU A 453 -8.92 -12.02 -28.24
N SER A 454 -8.50 -11.04 -27.43
CA SER A 454 -8.71 -9.63 -27.78
C SER A 454 -7.67 -9.19 -28.81
N LYS A 455 -7.69 -9.81 -30.00
CA LYS A 455 -7.46 -9.04 -31.23
C LYS A 455 -8.69 -8.15 -31.43
N ASN A 456 -8.88 -7.18 -30.54
CA ASN A 456 -9.73 -6.05 -30.87
C ASN A 456 -8.98 -5.28 -31.94
N THR A 457 -9.46 -5.47 -33.16
CA THR A 457 -9.17 -4.71 -34.38
C THR A 457 -9.58 -3.23 -34.27
N THR A 458 -10.05 -2.79 -33.10
CA THR A 458 -10.39 -1.41 -32.77
C THR A 458 -9.22 -0.78 -32.04
N LYS A 459 -8.75 0.38 -32.52
CA LYS A 459 -7.73 1.15 -31.81
C LYS A 459 -8.24 1.50 -30.40
N PRO A 460 -7.39 1.56 -29.36
CA PRO A 460 -7.78 1.93 -27.98
C PRO A 460 -8.57 3.26 -27.88
N GLU A 461 -8.44 4.12 -28.88
CA GLU A 461 -9.10 5.41 -29.01
C GLU A 461 -10.59 5.32 -29.40
N GLU A 462 -11.08 4.17 -29.88
CA GLU A 462 -12.46 4.00 -30.40
C GLU A 462 -13.40 3.19 -29.48
N ALA A 463 -12.92 2.64 -28.36
CA ALA A 463 -13.75 1.90 -27.41
C ALA A 463 -14.62 2.85 -26.54
N SER A 464 -15.92 2.53 -26.38
CA SER A 464 -16.82 3.33 -25.55
C SER A 464 -16.44 3.24 -24.06
N GLU A 465 -16.96 4.15 -23.22
CA GLU A 465 -16.74 4.07 -21.78
C GLU A 465 -17.32 2.79 -21.17
N GLU A 466 -18.47 2.33 -21.69
CA GLU A 466 -19.12 1.09 -21.30
C GLU A 466 -18.26 -0.14 -21.61
N ASP A 467 -17.66 -0.19 -22.80
CA ASP A 467 -16.74 -1.28 -23.18
C ASP A 467 -15.52 -1.32 -22.26
N LYS A 468 -14.94 -0.14 -21.96
CA LYS A 468 -13.82 -0.01 -21.02
C LYS A 468 -14.21 -0.47 -19.61
N MET A 469 -15.40 -0.13 -19.14
CA MET A 469 -15.88 -0.56 -17.81
C MET A 469 -16.01 -2.09 -17.72
N VAL A 470 -16.46 -2.76 -18.79
CA VAL A 470 -16.54 -4.23 -18.85
C VAL A 470 -15.15 -4.84 -18.86
N GLU A 471 -14.22 -4.30 -19.64
CA GLU A 471 -12.82 -4.75 -19.69
C GLU A 471 -12.13 -4.60 -18.33
N ASP A 472 -12.27 -3.43 -17.70
CA ASP A 472 -11.74 -3.15 -16.36
C ASP A 472 -12.31 -4.14 -15.33
N SER A 473 -13.62 -4.43 -15.39
CA SER A 473 -14.28 -5.41 -14.52
C SER A 473 -13.76 -6.84 -14.71
N ALA A 474 -13.46 -7.23 -15.96
CA ALA A 474 -12.90 -8.54 -16.26
C ALA A 474 -11.45 -8.69 -15.75
N LEU A 475 -10.61 -7.67 -15.98
CA LEU A 475 -9.23 -7.65 -15.47
C LEU A 475 -9.19 -7.66 -13.94
N LEU A 476 -10.07 -6.88 -13.30
CA LEU A 476 -10.18 -6.84 -11.86
C LEU A 476 -10.71 -8.16 -11.28
N GLY A 477 -11.71 -8.78 -11.91
CA GLY A 477 -12.19 -10.11 -11.53
C GLY A 477 -11.10 -11.18 -11.58
N LYS A 478 -10.25 -11.15 -12.63
CA LYS A 478 -9.05 -11.98 -12.73
C LYS A 478 -8.07 -11.69 -11.58
N ALA A 479 -7.80 -10.43 -11.28
CA ALA A 479 -6.90 -10.03 -10.20
C ALA A 479 -7.39 -10.52 -8.83
N MET A 480 -8.68 -10.36 -8.53
CA MET A 480 -9.31 -10.81 -7.29
C MET A 480 -9.28 -12.33 -7.15
N ARG A 481 -9.50 -13.07 -8.24
CA ARG A 481 -9.37 -14.53 -8.24
C ARG A 481 -7.94 -14.98 -7.94
N LEU A 482 -6.95 -14.35 -8.57
CA LEU A 482 -5.54 -14.61 -8.27
C LEU A 482 -5.22 -14.31 -6.79
N ALA A 483 -5.69 -13.18 -6.26
CA ALA A 483 -5.54 -12.82 -4.85
C ALA A 483 -6.21 -13.83 -3.91
N TYR A 484 -7.40 -14.33 -4.25
CA TYR A 484 -8.08 -15.37 -3.49
C TYR A 484 -7.33 -16.71 -3.53
N LEU A 485 -6.86 -17.13 -4.70
CA LEU A 485 -6.06 -18.34 -4.88
C LEU A 485 -4.77 -18.26 -4.07
N GLY A 486 -4.06 -17.13 -4.15
CA GLY A 486 -2.84 -16.89 -3.37
C GLY A 486 -3.08 -17.03 -1.86
N ARG A 487 -4.21 -16.54 -1.36
CA ARG A 487 -4.58 -16.64 0.07
C ARG A 487 -4.97 -18.04 0.51
N THR A 488 -5.76 -18.71 -0.32
CA THR A 488 -6.31 -20.05 -0.05
C THR A 488 -5.22 -21.11 -0.15
N ASN A 489 -4.37 -21.02 -1.17
CA ASN A 489 -3.21 -21.89 -1.36
C ASN A 489 -2.05 -21.53 -0.44
N ASN A 490 -2.20 -20.48 0.37
CA ASN A 490 -1.16 -19.95 1.25
C ASN A 490 0.17 -19.73 0.50
N GLN A 491 0.07 -19.09 -0.67
CA GLN A 491 1.17 -18.80 -1.57
C GLN A 491 2.25 -18.02 -0.82
N LYS A 492 3.51 -18.41 -1.08
CA LYS A 492 4.69 -17.81 -0.45
C LYS A 492 5.58 -17.19 -1.54
N ALA A 493 6.38 -16.19 -1.13
CA ALA A 493 7.48 -15.71 -1.96
C ALA A 493 8.51 -16.84 -2.16
N PRO A 494 9.32 -16.79 -3.24
CA PRO A 494 10.34 -17.81 -3.45
C PRO A 494 11.40 -17.79 -2.34
N SER A 495 12.17 -18.88 -2.24
CA SER A 495 13.17 -19.08 -1.16
C SER A 495 14.39 -18.16 -1.32
N PHE A 496 15.36 -18.24 -0.39
CA PHE A 496 16.55 -17.39 -0.39
C PHE A 496 17.29 -17.31 -1.74
N PHE A 497 17.41 -16.10 -2.29
CA PHE A 497 18.33 -15.76 -3.38
C PHE A 497 18.66 -14.25 -3.38
N LYS A 498 19.74 -13.86 -4.07
CA LYS A 498 20.04 -12.49 -4.51
C LYS A 498 19.87 -12.37 -6.02
N ALA A 499 19.27 -11.30 -6.52
CA ALA A 499 19.01 -11.12 -7.94
C ALA A 499 18.78 -9.65 -8.32
N TRP A 500 18.76 -9.38 -9.62
CA TRP A 500 18.44 -8.10 -10.22
C TRP A 500 17.03 -8.08 -10.83
N ILE A 501 16.31 -6.98 -10.66
CA ILE A 501 14.95 -6.79 -11.20
C ILE A 501 14.77 -5.39 -11.82
N SER A 502 13.79 -5.27 -12.72
CA SER A 502 13.21 -3.98 -13.11
C SER A 502 11.94 -3.73 -12.30
N ASP A 503 11.76 -2.51 -11.79
CA ASP A 503 10.53 -2.10 -11.08
C ASP A 503 9.33 -1.82 -12.00
N ARG A 504 9.53 -1.90 -13.33
CA ARG A 504 8.49 -1.69 -14.37
C ARG A 504 8.34 -2.89 -15.30
N ASP A 505 7.13 -3.06 -15.83
CA ASP A 505 6.85 -4.09 -16.84
C ASP A 505 7.41 -3.68 -18.21
N PHE A 506 8.03 -4.63 -18.91
CA PHE A 506 8.68 -4.36 -20.21
C PHE A 506 7.68 -4.12 -21.35
N SER A 507 6.47 -4.68 -21.25
CA SER A 507 5.41 -4.51 -22.25
C SER A 507 4.53 -3.29 -21.94
N LYS A 508 4.42 -2.93 -20.65
CA LYS A 508 3.63 -1.82 -20.12
C LYS A 508 4.45 -1.00 -19.11
N PRO A 509 5.37 -0.12 -19.57
CA PRO A 509 6.32 0.59 -18.70
C PRO A 509 5.68 1.48 -17.62
N ASP A 510 4.40 1.82 -17.76
CA ASP A 510 3.63 2.56 -16.77
C ASP A 510 3.22 1.70 -15.57
N ILE A 511 3.17 0.37 -15.71
CA ILE A 511 2.72 -0.56 -14.67
C ILE A 511 3.92 -1.01 -13.80
N PRO A 512 3.86 -0.81 -12.47
CA PRO A 512 4.89 -1.30 -11.56
C PRO A 512 4.83 -2.82 -11.38
N THR A 513 5.99 -3.48 -11.32
CA THR A 513 6.11 -4.92 -11.01
C THR A 513 6.18 -5.19 -9.51
N ALA A 514 6.62 -4.20 -8.74
CA ALA A 514 6.70 -4.25 -7.29
C ALA A 514 6.37 -2.89 -6.67
N GLU A 515 5.78 -2.94 -5.47
CA GLU A 515 5.47 -1.78 -4.63
C GLU A 515 6.47 -1.68 -3.48
N VAL A 516 6.93 -0.47 -3.20
CA VAL A 516 7.95 -0.18 -2.18
C VAL A 516 7.29 0.15 -0.86
N ARG A 517 7.80 -0.48 0.20
CA ARG A 517 7.40 -0.21 1.58
C ARG A 517 8.60 0.12 2.44
N VAL A 518 8.48 1.18 3.23
CA VAL A 518 9.43 1.55 4.26
C VAL A 518 8.94 0.98 5.59
N LEU A 519 9.78 0.17 6.21
CA LEU A 519 9.47 -0.46 7.49
C LEU A 519 9.91 0.51 8.58
N LEU A 520 8.95 1.04 9.36
CA LEU A 520 9.23 1.99 10.44
C LEU A 520 8.84 1.38 11.79
N SER A 521 9.70 1.49 12.81
CA SER A 521 9.30 1.19 14.19
C SER A 521 8.36 2.26 14.74
N LYS A 522 7.76 2.01 15.92
CA LYS A 522 6.86 2.99 16.56
C LYS A 522 7.57 4.31 16.87
N GLU A 523 8.79 4.22 17.36
CA GLU A 523 9.64 5.38 17.63
C GLU A 523 9.92 6.15 16.32
N GLN A 524 10.32 5.45 15.27
CA GLN A 524 10.61 6.06 13.97
C GLN A 524 9.38 6.74 13.34
N LEU A 525 8.21 6.11 13.44
CA LEU A 525 6.96 6.69 12.96
C LEU A 525 6.52 7.89 13.80
N SER A 526 6.77 7.87 15.11
CA SER A 526 6.52 9.00 16.01
C SER A 526 7.43 10.19 15.67
N ASP A 527 8.72 9.95 15.48
CA ASP A 527 9.69 10.98 15.09
C ASP A 527 9.30 11.60 13.74
N LEU A 528 8.96 10.77 12.76
CA LEU A 528 8.47 11.23 11.45
C LEU A 528 7.20 12.07 11.60
N SER A 529 6.25 11.64 12.44
CA SER A 529 5.03 12.39 12.70
C SER A 529 5.31 13.74 13.36
N GLU A 530 6.26 13.82 14.30
CA GLU A 530 6.64 15.07 14.94
C GLU A 530 7.27 16.04 13.94
N VAL A 531 8.17 15.54 13.09
CA VAL A 531 8.79 16.31 12.00
C VAL A 531 7.75 16.86 11.04
N VAL A 532 6.87 16.00 10.52
CA VAL A 532 5.82 16.40 9.58
C VAL A 532 4.89 17.43 10.21
N LYS A 533 4.60 17.31 11.51
CA LYS A 533 3.81 18.30 12.26
C LYS A 533 4.52 19.64 12.32
N LYS A 534 5.81 19.68 12.68
CA LYS A 534 6.59 20.93 12.72
C LYS A 534 6.66 21.60 11.35
N ILE A 535 6.79 20.83 10.28
CA ILE A 535 6.78 21.35 8.90
C ILE A 535 5.40 21.92 8.56
N SER A 536 4.32 21.19 8.89
CA SER A 536 2.94 21.65 8.70
C SER A 536 2.65 22.94 9.47
N ASP A 537 3.07 23.03 10.72
CA ASP A 537 2.87 24.21 11.57
C ASP A 537 3.63 25.43 11.01
N ALA A 538 4.88 25.24 10.57
CA ALA A 538 5.69 26.28 9.96
C ALA A 538 5.11 26.75 8.61
N ALA A 539 4.65 25.82 7.78
CA ALA A 539 4.01 26.14 6.50
C ALA A 539 2.68 26.90 6.71
N THR A 540 1.89 26.51 7.72
CA THR A 540 0.64 27.19 8.08
C THR A 540 0.88 28.64 8.48
N GLN A 541 1.92 28.90 9.29
CA GLN A 541 2.31 30.27 9.64
C GLN A 541 2.88 31.02 8.42
N GLY A 542 3.58 30.30 7.55
CA GLY A 542 4.09 30.78 6.27
C GLY A 542 3.02 31.30 5.31
N LEU A 543 1.75 30.90 5.44
CA LEU A 543 0.64 31.46 4.66
C LEU A 543 0.42 32.96 4.96
N LEU A 544 0.66 33.37 6.20
CA LEU A 544 0.50 34.77 6.64
C LEU A 544 1.76 35.60 6.32
N ALA A 545 2.92 34.97 6.41
CA ALA A 545 4.22 35.59 6.14
C ALA A 545 5.14 34.59 5.40
N PRO A 546 5.19 34.63 4.05
CA PRO A 546 5.94 33.67 3.25
C PRO A 546 7.45 33.60 3.57
N ASP A 547 8.03 34.69 4.07
CA ASP A 547 9.43 34.76 4.52
C ASP A 547 9.68 33.99 5.84
N ASP A 548 8.63 33.66 6.59
CA ASP A 548 8.77 33.12 7.95
C ASP A 548 8.78 31.60 8.01
N MET A 549 8.21 30.89 7.02
CA MET A 549 8.24 29.43 6.98
C MET A 549 9.68 28.90 7.09
N PHE A 550 10.57 29.33 6.18
CA PHE A 550 11.95 28.81 6.16
C PHE A 550 12.77 29.30 7.34
N LYS A 551 12.51 30.50 7.88
CA LYS A 551 13.12 30.94 9.14
C LYS A 551 12.74 30.02 10.30
N GLN A 552 11.47 29.62 10.38
CA GLN A 552 11.00 28.69 11.41
C GLN A 552 11.55 27.28 11.22
N LEU A 553 11.55 26.76 9.98
CA LEU A 553 12.16 25.47 9.68
C LEU A 553 13.65 25.45 10.04
N ARG A 554 14.40 26.53 9.75
CA ARG A 554 15.78 26.71 10.21
C ARG A 554 15.89 26.68 11.74
N SER A 555 15.00 27.37 12.45
CA SER A 555 14.95 27.35 13.92
C SER A 555 14.62 25.97 14.49
N VAL A 556 13.71 25.23 13.85
CA VAL A 556 13.36 23.87 14.23
C VAL A 556 14.55 22.95 14.02
N ALA A 557 15.22 23.03 12.87
CA ALA A 557 16.41 22.26 12.56
C ALA A 557 17.54 22.53 13.58
N ALA A 558 17.76 23.79 13.93
CA ALA A 558 18.73 24.18 14.95
C ALA A 558 18.38 23.62 16.34
N ALA A 559 17.09 23.66 16.74
CA ALA A 559 16.63 23.06 18.00
C ALA A 559 16.77 21.53 18.02
N MET A 560 16.73 20.89 16.85
CA MET A 560 16.98 19.45 16.67
C MET A 560 18.48 19.09 16.54
N GLY A 561 19.38 20.05 16.75
CA GLY A 561 20.83 19.81 16.76
C GLY A 561 21.45 19.61 15.36
N GLN A 562 20.80 20.11 14.31
CA GLN A 562 21.35 20.07 12.96
C GLN A 562 22.51 21.08 12.80
N ASP A 563 23.39 20.79 11.85
CA ASP A 563 24.64 21.54 11.65
C ASP A 563 24.36 23.02 11.27
N PRO A 564 24.82 24.00 12.07
CA PRO A 564 24.64 25.43 11.80
C PRO A 564 25.13 25.87 10.41
N GLU A 565 26.14 25.19 9.84
CA GLU A 565 26.66 25.50 8.50
C GLU A 565 25.66 25.13 7.39
N LYS A 566 24.80 24.13 7.61
CA LYS A 566 23.72 23.71 6.69
C LYS A 566 22.45 24.57 6.81
N ILE A 567 22.37 25.42 7.82
CA ILE A 567 21.16 26.19 8.19
C ILE A 567 21.31 27.68 7.81
N LYS A 568 22.36 28.05 7.06
CA LYS A 568 22.66 29.46 6.72
C LYS A 568 21.62 30.09 5.78
N GLU A 569 21.17 31.29 6.15
CA GLU A 569 20.25 32.13 5.39
C GLU A 569 20.89 32.59 4.05
N GLY A 570 20.12 32.52 2.94
CA GLY A 570 20.58 32.96 1.61
C GLY A 570 21.14 31.87 0.68
N THR A 571 21.09 30.61 1.08
CA THR A 571 21.36 29.45 0.20
C THR A 571 20.05 28.84 -0.30
N THR A 572 20.04 28.16 -1.46
CA THR A 572 18.91 27.36 -1.98
C THR A 572 18.71 26.10 -1.13
N THR A 573 18.53 26.30 0.18
CA THR A 573 18.37 25.23 1.17
C THR A 573 16.98 24.67 1.04
N LYS A 574 16.88 23.41 0.65
CA LYS A 574 15.61 22.68 0.59
C LYS A 574 15.23 22.16 1.97
N ILE A 575 13.96 21.79 2.15
CA ILE A 575 13.49 21.14 3.38
C ILE A 575 14.32 19.89 3.73
N ALA A 576 14.76 19.11 2.72
CA ALA A 576 15.62 17.96 2.93
C ALA A 576 17.00 18.34 3.50
N ASP A 577 17.58 19.44 3.03
CA ASP A 577 18.92 19.90 3.43
C ASP A 577 18.98 20.38 4.89
N LEU A 578 17.81 20.72 5.46
CA LEU A 578 17.66 21.07 6.87
C LEU A 578 17.77 19.85 7.80
N GLY A 579 17.85 18.63 7.27
CA GLY A 579 17.93 17.40 8.06
C GLY A 579 16.67 17.13 8.90
N LEU A 580 15.55 17.76 8.55
CA LEU A 580 14.30 17.64 9.28
C LEU A 580 13.64 16.29 9.05
N LEU A 581 13.69 15.79 7.82
CA LEU A 581 13.04 14.55 7.36
C LEU A 581 13.57 13.25 7.98
N GLY A 582 14.56 13.37 8.86
CA GLY A 582 15.23 12.24 9.50
C GLY A 582 16.15 11.50 8.53
N GLU A 583 17.09 10.76 9.11
CA GLU A 583 18.06 9.96 8.35
C GLU A 583 17.43 8.80 7.57
N TYR A 584 16.16 8.49 7.84
CA TYR A 584 15.37 7.39 7.27
C TYR A 584 15.05 7.57 5.79
N LEU A 585 14.92 8.82 5.33
CA LEU A 585 14.62 9.15 3.94
C LEU A 585 15.88 9.45 3.12
N ASP A 586 17.02 9.62 3.80
CA ASP A 586 18.32 9.89 3.20
C ASP A 586 18.93 8.61 2.60
N GLY A 587 19.14 8.60 1.28
CA GLY A 587 19.73 7.47 0.55
C GLY A 587 18.69 6.51 -0.05
N LEU A 588 17.40 6.83 0.05
CA LEU A 588 16.37 6.11 -0.71
C LEU A 588 16.56 6.36 -2.21
N PRO A 589 16.42 5.34 -3.09
CA PRO A 589 16.38 5.52 -4.54
C PRO A 589 15.07 6.18 -5.03
N TYR A 590 14.30 6.74 -4.09
CA TYR A 590 13.00 7.37 -4.30
C TYR A 590 13.02 8.78 -3.71
N LYS A 591 12.46 9.74 -4.44
CA LYS A 591 12.44 11.15 -4.04
C LYS A 591 11.14 11.46 -3.29
N SER A 592 11.27 12.09 -2.13
CA SER A 592 10.11 12.60 -1.38
C SER A 592 9.54 13.86 -2.05
N GLN A 593 8.22 14.06 -1.94
CA GLN A 593 7.54 15.21 -2.54
C GLN A 593 7.97 16.51 -1.89
N ILE A 594 8.16 16.52 -0.57
CA ILE A 594 8.57 17.73 0.15
C ILE A 594 10.07 18.02 0.07
N SER A 595 10.89 17.03 -0.28
CA SER A 595 12.35 17.13 -0.25
C SER A 595 12.93 18.22 -1.14
N ASN A 596 12.22 18.61 -2.21
CA ASN A 596 12.70 19.59 -3.19
C ASN A 596 12.16 21.00 -3.00
N ILE A 597 11.36 21.26 -1.96
CA ILE A 597 10.81 22.59 -1.71
C ILE A 597 11.88 23.44 -1.03
N ASP A 598 12.26 24.54 -1.66
CA ASP A 598 13.06 25.61 -1.10
C ASP A 598 12.23 26.90 -0.91
N GLU A 599 12.87 27.93 -0.34
CA GLU A 599 12.22 29.19 0.00
C GLU A 599 11.64 29.91 -1.23
N GLU A 600 12.37 29.88 -2.35
CA GLU A 600 11.92 30.48 -3.61
C GLU A 600 10.73 29.71 -4.20
N THR A 601 10.81 28.38 -4.21
CA THR A 601 9.72 27.51 -4.67
C THR A 601 8.46 27.78 -3.85
N TRP A 602 8.57 27.83 -2.52
CA TRP A 602 7.43 28.15 -1.64
C TRP A 602 6.82 29.52 -1.93
N LYS A 603 7.63 30.57 -2.09
CA LYS A 603 7.15 31.92 -2.41
C LYS A 603 6.48 32.00 -3.78
N ASN A 604 6.93 31.20 -4.73
CA ASN A 604 6.38 31.14 -6.08
C ASN A 604 5.14 30.24 -6.18
N MET A 605 4.86 29.40 -5.18
CA MET A 605 3.60 28.66 -5.11
C MET A 605 2.43 29.64 -4.92
N GLY A 606 1.36 29.47 -5.71
CA GLY A 606 0.12 30.19 -5.45
C GLY A 606 -0.51 29.76 -4.13
N SER A 607 -1.34 30.62 -3.52
CA SER A 607 -1.95 30.35 -2.20
C SER A 607 -2.69 29.00 -2.14
N LEU A 608 -3.39 28.61 -3.21
CA LEU A 608 -4.07 27.32 -3.29
C LEU A 608 -3.09 26.12 -3.26
N GLN A 609 -1.92 26.27 -3.85
CA GLN A 609 -0.89 25.22 -3.86
C GLN A 609 -0.21 25.09 -2.49
N GLN A 610 0.05 26.22 -1.83
CA GLN A 610 0.54 26.24 -0.44
C GLN A 610 -0.46 25.61 0.53
N GLU A 611 -1.74 25.94 0.38
CA GLU A 611 -2.82 25.37 1.19
C GLU A 611 -2.94 23.86 0.96
N LYS A 612 -2.93 23.41 -0.30
CA LYS A 612 -2.93 21.98 -0.64
C LYS A 612 -1.74 21.24 -0.01
N PHE A 613 -0.54 21.82 -0.07
CA PHE A 613 0.65 21.25 0.56
C PHE A 613 0.45 21.03 2.08
N ILE A 614 -0.05 22.03 2.79
CA ILE A 614 -0.33 21.94 4.24
C ILE A 614 -1.39 20.87 4.50
N MET A 615 -2.46 20.88 3.70
CA MET A 615 -3.55 19.91 3.80
C MET A 615 -3.06 18.47 3.63
N ASP A 616 -2.16 18.23 2.69
CA ASP A 616 -1.58 16.91 2.43
C ASP A 616 -0.71 16.43 3.61
N LEU A 617 0.07 17.32 4.24
CA LEU A 617 0.82 17.01 5.46
C LEU A 617 -0.12 16.64 6.63
N GLN A 618 -1.18 17.41 6.84
CA GLN A 618 -2.18 17.13 7.88
C GLN A 618 -2.87 15.78 7.66
N LYS A 619 -3.17 15.43 6.40
CA LYS A 619 -3.71 14.11 6.03
C LYS A 619 -2.74 12.97 6.38
N LYS A 620 -1.45 13.13 6.06
CA LYS A 620 -0.40 12.16 6.42
C LYS A 620 -0.28 11.99 7.95
N LEU A 621 -0.38 13.07 8.73
CA LEU A 621 -0.36 12.99 10.21
C LEU A 621 -1.51 12.15 10.77
N ARG A 622 -2.74 12.32 10.25
CA ARG A 622 -3.88 11.48 10.65
C ARG A 622 -3.67 10.01 10.26
N LEU A 623 -3.07 9.77 9.10
CA LEU A 623 -2.73 8.42 8.65
C LEU A 623 -1.72 7.75 9.60
N TYR A 624 -0.69 8.47 10.04
CA TYR A 624 0.30 7.95 10.99
C TYR A 624 -0.31 7.64 12.36
N ALA A 625 -1.25 8.47 12.83
CA ALA A 625 -2.00 8.17 14.05
C ALA A 625 -2.76 6.82 13.92
N LYS A 626 -3.42 6.58 12.78
CA LYS A 626 -4.09 5.31 12.50
C LYS A 626 -3.13 4.10 12.47
N TYR A 627 -1.95 4.26 11.89
CA TYR A 627 -0.92 3.20 11.91
C TYR A 627 -0.47 2.86 13.33
N ASN A 628 -0.31 3.87 14.19
CA ASN A 628 0.03 3.68 15.60
C ASN A 628 -1.06 2.96 16.40
N GLU A 629 -2.33 3.26 16.12
CA GLU A 629 -3.49 2.64 16.76
C GLU A 629 -3.70 1.17 16.32
N ASP A 630 -3.32 0.84 15.09
CA ASP A 630 -3.48 -0.52 14.57
C ASP A 630 -2.35 -1.47 15.01
N SER A 631 -2.48 -1.95 16.24
CA SER A 631 -1.55 -2.91 16.84
C SER A 631 -1.39 -4.23 16.05
N SER A 632 -2.37 -4.61 15.22
CA SER A 632 -2.36 -5.89 14.51
C SER A 632 -1.41 -5.94 13.32
N ARG A 633 -1.00 -4.77 12.82
CA ARG A 633 -0.15 -4.61 11.63
C ARG A 633 1.34 -4.42 11.94
N TRP A 634 1.74 -4.49 13.21
CA TRP A 634 3.13 -4.38 13.64
C TRP A 634 3.84 -5.73 13.59
N ILE A 635 4.95 -5.79 12.86
CA ILE A 635 5.60 -7.04 12.46
C ILE A 635 6.93 -7.21 13.20
N PRO A 636 7.14 -8.33 13.92
CA PRO A 636 8.46 -8.67 14.46
C PRO A 636 9.40 -9.07 13.33
N LEU A 637 10.54 -8.37 13.22
CA LEU A 637 11.64 -8.75 12.32
C LEU A 637 12.65 -9.70 12.97
N ASN A 638 12.55 -9.91 14.28
CA ASN A 638 13.31 -10.92 15.01
C ASN A 638 12.38 -11.52 16.08
N PRO A 639 12.32 -12.85 16.26
CA PRO A 639 11.47 -13.44 17.31
C PRO A 639 11.83 -13.00 18.74
N ASP A 640 13.08 -12.60 18.97
CA ASP A 640 13.59 -12.17 20.27
C ASP A 640 13.57 -10.64 20.46
N SER A 641 13.07 -9.86 19.50
CA SER A 641 13.02 -8.39 19.60
C SER A 641 11.94 -7.92 20.57
N ASP A 642 12.21 -6.85 21.32
CA ASP A 642 11.17 -6.14 22.07
C ASP A 642 10.05 -5.61 21.14
N PRO A 643 8.76 -5.68 21.55
CA PRO A 643 7.63 -5.16 20.78
C PRO A 643 7.74 -3.70 20.31
N LYS A 644 8.55 -2.86 20.98
CA LYS A 644 8.83 -1.48 20.55
C LYS A 644 9.60 -1.40 19.24
N ASP A 645 10.38 -2.43 18.92
CA ASP A 645 11.21 -2.53 17.72
C ASP A 645 10.47 -3.26 16.56
N HIS A 646 9.23 -3.71 16.79
CA HIS A 646 8.36 -4.16 15.71
C HIS A 646 8.16 -3.04 14.68
N VAL A 647 7.98 -3.43 13.42
CA VAL A 647 7.92 -2.47 12.31
C VAL A 647 6.56 -2.48 11.63
N TYR A 648 6.18 -1.33 11.09
CA TYR A 648 5.01 -1.15 10.27
C TYR A 648 5.45 -0.93 8.80
N PRO A 649 4.89 -1.67 7.82
CA PRO A 649 5.23 -1.52 6.40
C PRO A 649 4.47 -0.35 5.75
N VAL A 650 5.02 0.85 5.88
CA VAL A 650 4.45 2.11 5.35
C VAL A 650 4.68 2.20 3.84
N LEU A 651 3.64 2.52 3.08
CA LEU A 651 3.72 2.76 1.64
C LEU A 651 4.58 3.99 1.36
N LEU A 652 5.37 3.94 0.28
CA LEU A 652 6.19 5.08 -0.13
C LEU A 652 5.35 6.35 -0.37
N GLU A 653 4.15 6.22 -0.94
CA GLU A 653 3.23 7.35 -1.16
C GLU A 653 2.64 7.96 0.12
N ALA A 654 2.71 7.25 1.24
CA ALA A 654 2.28 7.75 2.54
C ALA A 654 3.36 8.59 3.24
N LEU A 655 4.62 8.52 2.76
CA LEU A 655 5.73 9.31 3.30
C LEU A 655 5.67 10.76 2.80
N PRO A 656 6.22 11.73 3.55
CA PRO A 656 6.10 13.15 3.25
C PRO A 656 6.71 13.53 1.90
#